data_AF-A0AAW2CC64-F1
#
_entry.id   AF-A0AAW2CC64-F1
#
_cell.length_a   1.000
_cell.length_b   1.000
_cell.length_c   1.000
_cell.angle_alpha   90.00
_cell.angle_beta   90.00
_cell.angle_gamma   90.00
#
_symmetry.space_group_name_H-M   'P 1'
#
loop_
_entity.id
_entity.type
_entity.pdbx_description
1 polymer ?
#
loop_
_entity_poly.entity_id
_entity_poly.type
_entity_poly.pdbx_seq_one_letter_code
_entity_poly.pdbx_strand_id
1 'polypeptide(L)'
;MRSRKLTCASINFIVVLLSQSVHSQLQVGFYGNSCSLAEFIVKDEVRNSFFRDQGVAAGLARLHFHDCFVRGCDASVLIDSTPSNKAEKDSPANNPSLRGFEVIDTAKARLEAICKGVVSCADIVAFAARDSVEFVRDTLLNVQKTLLVNLVEHIYESMTLIFFMQTGGLGYDVPAGRRDGKISLASDTLTNLPPPSFNVDQLTQFFSNKGFTQEEMVTLSGAHTIGRSHCTSFSNRLYNFNGTTGQDPSLDPMYASRLKQQRPQGNTNPNLVVPMDPSSPAITDAGYYTNILANRGLFTSDQTLMTNAATANQVNQNARSTMLWRSKFAAALVKMGQLDVLTGNGGEIRSNCRLNFVSITFIVVLLCQSVHSQLQIGFYRNSCSLVELIVKDVVRDSFIRDHGVAAGLVKLHFSDCFVRGCDASVLIDSTPSNKAEKDSPANNQSLRGFAVIENVKAKLEDICKGVVSCADIVAFAARDSIEITGGLGYDVPSGRRDGKISLASDTLTNLPTPSFNVDQLTQIFAKKGFTQEEMVTLSGAHTIGRSHCTSFRNRLYNFNGTKGQDPSLDFIYASWLKRLCPQGNTNPNLVVPMDPSSPGSTDTGYYVNVLANRGLFTSDQTLMTNTATANQVNQSKRNPLLWRSKFAAAMVKMGQLDVLTGNVGEIRSNCRVINN
;
A
#
# COMPACT_ATOMS: atom_id res chain seq x y z
N MET A 1 57.62 -6.72 73.05
CA MET A 1 56.33 -7.09 72.44
C MET A 1 56.02 -6.07 71.34
N ARG A 2 55.97 -6.52 70.09
CA ARG A 2 55.94 -5.67 68.88
C ARG A 2 54.55 -5.08 68.64
N SER A 3 54.48 -3.75 68.51
CA SER A 3 53.36 -3.01 67.93
C SER A 3 53.24 -3.32 66.43
N ARG A 4 52.08 -3.83 66.00
CA ARG A 4 51.79 -4.12 64.59
C ARG A 4 51.24 -2.87 63.93
N LYS A 5 51.99 -2.35 62.95
CA LYS A 5 51.51 -1.37 61.96
C LYS A 5 50.52 -2.05 61.01
N LEU A 6 49.35 -1.46 60.81
CA LEU A 6 48.39 -1.83 59.77
C LEU A 6 48.86 -1.20 58.45
N THR A 7 49.21 -2.01 57.46
CA THR A 7 49.39 -1.58 56.06
C THR A 7 48.10 -1.86 55.30
N CYS A 8 47.47 -0.80 54.78
CA CYS A 8 46.33 -0.88 53.87
C CYS A 8 46.87 -1.25 52.47
N ALA A 9 46.64 -2.47 52.02
CA ALA A 9 46.93 -2.88 50.65
C ALA A 9 45.69 -2.62 49.79
N SER A 10 45.78 -1.67 48.87
CA SER A 10 44.76 -1.41 47.86
C SER A 10 44.77 -2.56 46.84
N ILE A 11 43.76 -3.41 46.89
CA ILE A 11 43.52 -4.42 45.86
C ILE A 11 42.87 -3.70 44.67
N ASN A 12 43.67 -3.38 43.66
CA ASN A 12 43.16 -3.00 42.35
C ASN A 12 42.51 -4.23 41.72
N PHE A 13 41.19 -4.33 41.77
CA PHE A 13 40.42 -5.21 40.91
C PHE A 13 40.50 -4.65 39.48
N ILE A 14 41.50 -5.10 38.72
CA ILE A 14 41.46 -4.96 37.26
C ILE A 14 40.41 -5.97 36.79
N VAL A 15 39.18 -5.49 36.62
CA VAL A 15 38.18 -6.19 35.81
C VAL A 15 38.69 -6.12 34.38
N VAL A 16 39.40 -7.17 33.96
CA VAL A 16 39.62 -7.44 32.55
C VAL A 16 38.25 -7.79 31.97
N LEU A 17 37.52 -6.76 31.53
CA LEU A 17 36.44 -6.94 30.57
C LEU A 17 37.10 -7.53 29.33
N LEU A 18 37.02 -8.84 29.19
CA LEU A 18 37.14 -9.49 27.89
C LEU A 18 36.01 -8.91 27.03
N SER A 19 36.30 -7.81 26.34
CA SER A 19 35.47 -7.33 25.24
C SER A 19 35.56 -8.37 24.13
N GLN A 20 34.76 -9.41 24.26
CA GLN A 20 34.37 -10.22 23.12
C GLN A 20 33.71 -9.24 22.15
N SER A 21 34.38 -9.00 21.03
CA SER A 21 33.83 -8.27 19.88
C SER A 21 32.68 -9.10 19.31
N VAL A 22 31.48 -8.90 19.87
CA VAL A 22 30.23 -9.39 19.30
C VAL A 22 30.10 -8.71 17.94
N HIS A 23 30.49 -9.40 16.88
CA HIS A 23 30.18 -8.97 15.52
C HIS A 23 28.65 -8.95 15.43
N SER A 24 28.08 -7.75 15.30
CA SER A 24 26.63 -7.56 15.19
C SER A 24 26.16 -8.20 13.88
N GLN A 25 25.78 -9.47 13.93
CA GLN A 25 25.22 -10.18 12.79
C GLN A 25 23.89 -9.54 12.39
N LEU A 26 23.55 -9.56 11.10
CA LEU A 26 22.23 -9.12 10.62
C LEU A 26 21.13 -9.97 11.26
N GLN A 27 19.99 -9.35 11.57
CA GLN A 27 18.88 -10.01 12.25
C GLN A 27 17.54 -9.65 11.60
N VAL A 28 16.65 -10.63 11.50
CA VAL A 28 15.25 -10.38 11.13
C VAL A 28 14.59 -9.60 12.27
N GLY A 29 13.81 -8.57 11.94
CA GLY A 29 13.19 -7.70 12.94
C GLY A 29 14.18 -6.77 13.66
N PHE A 30 15.38 -6.52 13.10
CA PHE A 30 16.42 -5.66 13.68
C PHE A 30 15.89 -4.30 14.16
N TYR A 31 14.96 -3.70 13.40
CA TYR A 31 14.37 -2.40 13.72
C TYR A 31 13.15 -2.47 14.66
N GLY A 32 12.74 -3.66 15.10
CA GLY A 32 11.49 -3.86 15.85
C GLY A 32 11.34 -2.97 17.10
N ASN A 33 12.44 -2.65 17.78
CA ASN A 33 12.43 -1.78 18.97
C ASN A 33 12.95 -0.36 18.72
N SER A 34 13.68 -0.12 17.62
CA SER A 34 14.36 1.15 17.34
C SER A 34 13.70 1.98 16.25
N CYS A 35 13.05 1.32 15.29
CA CYS A 35 12.18 1.91 14.28
C CYS A 35 11.21 0.85 13.74
N SER A 36 10.21 0.49 14.55
CA SER A 36 9.30 -0.64 14.28
C SER A 36 8.55 -0.55 12.94
N LEU A 37 8.44 0.66 12.37
CA LEU A 37 7.79 0.93 11.09
C LEU A 37 8.73 0.90 9.88
N ALA A 38 10.02 0.60 10.07
CA ALA A 38 11.03 0.66 9.02
C ALA A 38 10.62 -0.13 7.78
N GLU A 39 10.36 -1.42 7.94
CA GLU A 39 9.97 -2.31 6.85
C GLU A 39 8.63 -1.91 6.21
N PHE A 40 7.68 -1.45 7.01
CA PHE A 40 6.38 -1.01 6.51
C PHE A 40 6.48 0.23 5.63
N ILE A 41 7.23 1.25 6.06
CA ILE A 41 7.39 2.49 5.30
C ILE A 41 8.06 2.23 3.97
N VAL A 42 9.10 1.38 3.95
CA VAL A 42 9.75 0.98 2.69
C VAL A 42 8.75 0.25 1.80
N LYS A 43 8.02 -0.73 2.35
CA LYS A 43 7.00 -1.49 1.62
C LYS A 43 5.91 -0.60 1.02
N ASP A 44 5.44 0.39 1.77
CA ASP A 44 4.42 1.36 1.34
C ASP A 44 4.93 2.24 0.19
N GLU A 45 6.17 2.74 0.28
CA GLU A 45 6.78 3.53 -0.81
C GLU A 45 6.97 2.72 -2.10
N VAL A 46 7.43 1.47 -1.97
CA VAL A 46 7.56 0.56 -3.10
C VAL A 46 6.20 0.26 -3.72
N ARG A 47 5.18 0.00 -2.89
CA ARG A 47 3.80 -0.26 -3.33
C ARG A 47 3.23 0.92 -4.12
N ASN A 48 3.34 2.12 -3.56
CA ASN A 48 2.83 3.34 -4.17
C ASN A 48 3.52 3.64 -5.50
N SER A 49 4.83 3.42 -5.56
CA SER A 49 5.63 3.59 -6.78
C SER A 49 5.31 2.52 -7.84
N PHE A 50 5.16 1.26 -7.42
CA PHE A 50 4.78 0.15 -8.30
C PHE A 50 3.40 0.36 -8.98
N PHE A 51 2.43 0.91 -8.26
CA PHE A 51 1.12 1.22 -8.85
C PHE A 51 1.16 2.34 -9.90
N ARG A 52 2.18 3.20 -9.86
CA ARG A 52 2.39 4.25 -10.87
C ARG A 52 3.21 3.74 -12.05
N ASP A 53 4.26 2.97 -11.77
CA ASP A 53 5.12 2.35 -12.77
C ASP A 53 5.56 0.95 -12.31
N GLN A 54 5.00 -0.08 -12.95
CA GLN A 54 5.36 -1.47 -12.65
C GLN A 54 6.84 -1.78 -12.93
N GLY A 55 7.49 -0.99 -13.78
CA GLY A 55 8.92 -1.11 -14.08
C GLY A 55 9.85 -0.76 -12.91
N VAL A 56 9.32 -0.15 -11.85
CA VAL A 56 10.04 0.15 -10.60
C VAL A 56 10.48 -1.13 -9.90
N ALA A 57 9.65 -2.18 -9.90
CA ALA A 57 9.98 -3.44 -9.23
C ALA A 57 11.27 -4.07 -9.79
N ALA A 58 11.37 -4.18 -11.11
CA ALA A 58 12.59 -4.64 -11.77
C ALA A 58 13.78 -3.70 -11.55
N GLY A 59 13.51 -2.38 -11.44
CA GLY A 59 14.53 -1.37 -11.14
C GLY A 59 15.15 -1.56 -9.75
N LEU A 60 14.33 -1.75 -8.73
CA LEU A 60 14.75 -1.94 -7.35
C LEU A 60 15.43 -3.29 -7.11
N ALA A 61 14.95 -4.37 -7.76
CA ALA A 61 15.63 -5.66 -7.73
C ALA A 61 17.03 -5.57 -8.35
N ARG A 62 17.16 -4.88 -9.49
CA ARG A 62 18.46 -4.61 -10.13
C ARG A 62 19.34 -3.71 -9.27
N LEU A 63 18.77 -2.68 -8.61
CA LEU A 63 19.48 -1.78 -7.71
C LEU A 63 20.16 -2.55 -6.58
N HIS A 64 19.43 -3.46 -5.95
CA HIS A 64 19.98 -4.29 -4.88
C HIS A 64 21.08 -5.25 -5.36
N PHE A 65 20.91 -5.91 -6.51
CA PHE A 65 21.97 -6.74 -7.10
C PHE A 65 23.25 -5.91 -7.37
N HIS A 66 23.09 -4.75 -7.99
CA HIS A 66 24.22 -3.89 -8.37
C HIS A 66 24.92 -3.27 -7.17
N ASP A 67 24.21 -2.96 -6.08
CA ASP A 67 24.82 -2.56 -4.82
C ASP A 67 25.70 -3.70 -4.26
N CYS A 68 25.08 -4.86 -4.04
CA CYS A 68 25.70 -6.00 -3.40
C CYS A 68 26.94 -6.56 -4.12
N PHE A 69 26.93 -6.59 -5.46
CA PHE A 69 28.00 -7.23 -6.21
C PHE A 69 29.25 -6.35 -6.39
N VAL A 70 29.11 -5.02 -6.33
CA VAL A 70 30.23 -4.10 -6.62
C VAL A 70 31.15 -3.94 -5.42
N ARG A 71 30.66 -3.36 -4.31
CA ARG A 71 31.45 -3.16 -3.07
C ARG A 71 30.90 -3.90 -1.84
N GLY A 72 29.70 -4.44 -1.95
CA GLY A 72 28.97 -5.06 -0.84
C GLY A 72 27.58 -4.45 -0.71
N CYS A 73 26.68 -5.06 0.05
CA CYS A 73 25.33 -4.53 0.25
C CYS A 73 25.34 -3.39 1.27
N ASP A 74 25.94 -2.25 0.92
CA ASP A 74 26.15 -1.11 1.82
C ASP A 74 25.54 0.20 1.28
N ALA A 75 24.71 0.15 0.24
CA ALA A 75 24.12 1.31 -0.42
C ALA A 75 25.15 2.30 -1.00
N SER A 76 26.40 1.89 -1.27
CA SER A 76 27.38 2.73 -1.96
C SER A 76 26.90 3.18 -3.34
N VAL A 77 26.07 2.37 -4.00
CA VAL A 77 25.50 2.70 -5.32
C VAL A 77 24.62 3.95 -5.28
N LEU A 78 24.09 4.34 -4.12
CA LEU A 78 23.22 5.51 -3.99
C LEU A 78 23.98 6.85 -3.94
N ILE A 79 25.28 6.81 -3.63
CA ILE A 79 26.13 8.01 -3.45
C ILE A 79 26.27 8.77 -4.78
N ASP A 80 26.23 10.11 -4.70
CA ASP A 80 26.40 10.98 -5.85
C ASP A 80 27.88 11.16 -6.25
N SER A 81 28.12 11.33 -7.56
CA SER A 81 29.43 11.78 -8.04
C SER A 81 29.80 13.15 -7.45
N THR A 82 31.08 13.35 -7.22
CA THR A 82 31.66 14.64 -6.84
C THR A 82 32.55 15.16 -7.97
N PRO A 83 33.02 16.43 -7.94
CA PRO A 83 33.96 16.92 -8.95
C PRO A 83 35.25 16.12 -9.08
N SER A 84 35.67 15.42 -8.01
CA SER A 84 36.90 14.62 -7.97
C SER A 84 36.66 13.11 -8.07
N ASN A 85 35.41 12.64 -8.10
CA ASN A 85 35.09 11.23 -8.10
C ASN A 85 33.79 10.94 -8.87
N LYS A 86 33.86 9.96 -9.79
CA LYS A 86 32.67 9.45 -10.48
C LYS A 86 32.12 8.23 -9.72
N ALA A 87 30.90 8.32 -9.23
CA ALA A 87 30.24 7.29 -8.43
C ALA A 87 29.74 6.09 -9.27
N GLU A 88 29.45 4.97 -8.60
CA GLU A 88 29.00 3.72 -9.22
C GLU A 88 27.76 3.89 -10.10
N LYS A 89 26.76 4.66 -9.65
CA LYS A 89 25.52 4.89 -10.41
C LYS A 89 25.74 5.57 -11.76
N ASP A 90 26.83 6.32 -11.91
CA ASP A 90 27.15 7.06 -13.13
C ASP A 90 28.07 6.25 -14.07
N SER A 91 28.44 5.02 -13.68
CA SER A 91 29.23 4.15 -14.55
C SER A 91 28.43 3.72 -15.79
N PRO A 92 29.10 3.38 -16.92
CA PRO A 92 28.42 2.88 -18.10
C PRO A 92 27.59 1.61 -17.88
N ALA A 93 27.91 0.81 -16.85
CA ALA A 93 27.15 -0.39 -16.49
C ALA A 93 25.82 -0.06 -15.78
N ASN A 94 25.71 1.13 -15.19
CA ASN A 94 24.54 1.55 -14.41
C ASN A 94 23.73 2.66 -15.10
N ASN A 95 24.36 3.68 -15.68
CA ASN A 95 23.67 4.80 -16.32
C ASN A 95 23.45 4.52 -17.82
N PRO A 96 22.21 4.61 -18.36
CA PRO A 96 20.97 5.12 -17.74
C PRO A 96 20.02 4.03 -17.21
N SER A 97 20.48 2.78 -17.14
CA SER A 97 19.62 1.61 -16.91
C SER A 97 19.13 1.42 -15.46
N LEU A 98 19.90 1.88 -14.47
CA LEU A 98 19.61 1.71 -13.04
C LEU A 98 18.64 2.80 -12.58
N ARG A 99 17.59 2.41 -11.83
CA ARG A 99 16.45 3.27 -11.46
C ARG A 99 15.81 2.79 -10.14
N GLY A 100 14.82 3.52 -9.63
CA GLY A 100 14.20 3.25 -8.31
C GLY A 100 14.85 4.03 -7.17
N PHE A 101 15.79 4.90 -7.52
CA PHE A 101 16.53 5.81 -6.67
C PHE A 101 15.62 6.70 -5.81
N GLU A 102 14.61 7.28 -6.45
CA GLU A 102 13.59 8.14 -5.85
C GLU A 102 12.73 7.45 -4.79
N VAL A 103 12.49 6.14 -4.96
CA VAL A 103 11.74 5.33 -3.98
C VAL A 103 12.54 5.20 -2.69
N ILE A 104 13.84 4.91 -2.82
CA ILE A 104 14.76 4.81 -1.68
C ILE A 104 14.89 6.15 -0.97
N ASP A 105 15.04 7.25 -1.72
CA ASP A 105 15.15 8.59 -1.15
C ASP A 105 13.88 9.02 -0.41
N THR A 106 12.71 8.72 -0.98
CA THR A 106 11.41 9.04 -0.35
C THR A 106 11.20 8.21 0.92
N ALA A 107 11.49 6.91 0.86
CA ALA A 107 11.44 6.05 2.03
C ALA A 107 12.40 6.54 3.12
N LYS A 108 13.62 6.90 2.74
CA LYS A 108 14.61 7.44 3.67
C LYS A 108 14.15 8.74 4.31
N ALA A 109 13.62 9.68 3.54
CA ALA A 109 13.10 10.94 4.07
C ALA A 109 11.97 10.73 5.07
N ARG A 110 11.05 9.78 4.79
CA ARG A 110 10.00 9.40 5.74
C ARG A 110 10.56 8.76 7.01
N LEU A 111 11.54 7.87 6.86
CA LEU A 111 12.18 7.21 7.99
C LEU A 111 12.96 8.20 8.86
N GLU A 112 13.68 9.15 8.27
CA GLU A 112 14.38 10.19 9.04
C GLU A 112 13.43 11.15 9.76
N ALA A 113 12.22 11.33 9.25
CA ALA A 113 11.18 12.11 9.94
C ALA A 113 10.58 11.38 11.14
N ILE A 114 10.68 10.04 11.20
CA ILE A 114 10.04 9.21 12.23
C ILE A 114 11.06 8.68 13.25
N CYS A 115 12.18 8.15 12.75
CA CYS A 115 13.25 7.51 13.52
C CYS A 115 14.61 8.00 13.00
N LYS A 116 14.87 9.29 13.22
CA LYS A 116 16.05 10.00 12.74
C LYS A 116 17.36 9.26 13.06
N GLY A 117 18.18 9.01 12.04
CA GLY A 117 19.49 8.38 12.17
C GLY A 117 19.47 6.92 12.57
N VAL A 118 18.33 6.22 12.45
CA VAL A 118 18.20 4.81 12.86
C VAL A 118 18.38 3.84 11.70
N VAL A 119 17.63 4.03 10.61
CA VAL A 119 17.56 3.05 9.50
C VAL A 119 18.57 3.36 8.41
N SER A 120 19.43 2.42 8.04
CA SER A 120 20.41 2.62 6.97
C SER A 120 19.76 2.67 5.59
N CYS A 121 20.39 3.37 4.64
CA CYS A 121 20.01 3.28 3.24
C CYS A 121 20.22 1.86 2.70
N ALA A 122 21.25 1.15 3.16
CA ALA A 122 21.53 -0.24 2.82
C ALA A 122 20.35 -1.17 3.15
N ASP A 123 19.76 -1.05 4.33
CA ASP A 123 18.59 -1.84 4.69
C ASP A 123 17.33 -1.41 3.92
N ILE A 124 17.17 -0.12 3.61
CA ILE A 124 16.07 0.34 2.75
C ILE A 124 16.15 -0.30 1.37
N VAL A 125 17.34 -0.39 0.76
CA VAL A 125 17.53 -1.06 -0.55
C VAL A 125 17.17 -2.54 -0.46
N ALA A 126 17.60 -3.24 0.59
CA ALA A 126 17.29 -4.66 0.79
C ALA A 126 15.79 -4.92 0.98
N PHE A 127 15.11 -4.12 1.82
CA PHE A 127 13.66 -4.20 1.99
C PHE A 127 12.92 -3.88 0.69
N ALA A 128 13.35 -2.84 -0.03
CA ALA A 128 12.71 -2.43 -1.28
C ALA A 128 12.81 -3.51 -2.37
N ALA A 129 13.91 -4.25 -2.42
CA ALA A 129 14.08 -5.39 -3.33
C ALA A 129 13.14 -6.54 -2.98
N ARG A 130 13.01 -6.90 -1.69
CA ARG A 130 12.02 -7.90 -1.23
C ARG A 130 10.62 -7.52 -1.67
N ASP A 131 10.21 -6.30 -1.35
CA ASP A 131 8.85 -5.83 -1.63
C ASP A 131 8.58 -5.74 -3.15
N SER A 132 9.61 -5.45 -3.93
CA SER A 132 9.55 -5.49 -5.39
C SER A 132 9.36 -6.89 -5.97
N VAL A 133 9.80 -7.94 -5.28
CA VAL A 133 9.53 -9.33 -5.67
C VAL A 133 8.12 -9.73 -5.22
N GLU A 134 7.64 -9.22 -4.08
CA GLU A 134 6.31 -9.53 -3.52
C GLU A 134 5.13 -8.92 -4.31
N PHE A 135 5.26 -7.69 -4.81
CA PHE A 135 4.15 -6.97 -5.45
C PHE A 135 3.81 -7.41 -6.87
N VAL A 136 4.66 -8.23 -7.46
CA VAL A 136 4.57 -8.59 -8.88
C VAL A 136 3.66 -9.81 -9.02
N ARG A 137 2.56 -9.65 -9.76
CA ARG A 137 1.32 -10.45 -9.68
C ARG A 137 1.44 -11.86 -10.28
N ASP A 138 1.27 -12.92 -9.49
CA ASP A 138 0.96 -14.26 -10.03
C ASP A 138 -0.45 -14.30 -10.66
N THR A 139 -0.53 -14.64 -11.94
CA THR A 139 -1.81 -14.71 -12.68
C THR A 139 -2.63 -15.96 -12.40
N LEU A 140 -2.19 -16.88 -11.51
CA LEU A 140 -2.88 -18.16 -11.35
C LEU A 140 -3.86 -18.27 -10.16
N LEU A 141 -3.94 -17.27 -9.26
CA LEU A 141 -4.82 -17.35 -8.07
C LEU A 141 -6.18 -16.65 -8.18
N ASN A 142 -6.48 -15.96 -9.29
CA ASN A 142 -7.77 -15.27 -9.48
C ASN A 142 -8.79 -16.01 -10.35
N VAL A 143 -8.48 -17.20 -10.89
CA VAL A 143 -9.42 -17.98 -11.72
C VAL A 143 -10.08 -19.15 -10.97
N GLN A 144 -9.60 -19.53 -9.78
CA GLN A 144 -10.19 -20.64 -9.00
C GLN A 144 -10.81 -20.26 -7.64
N LYS A 145 -10.66 -19.02 -7.14
CA LYS A 145 -11.24 -18.62 -5.85
C LYS A 145 -12.75 -18.34 -5.87
N THR A 146 -13.39 -18.35 -7.05
CA THR A 146 -14.85 -18.18 -7.17
C THR A 146 -15.61 -19.51 -7.10
N LEU A 147 -14.95 -20.67 -6.97
CA LEU A 147 -15.61 -21.98 -7.06
C LEU A 147 -15.34 -22.98 -5.92
N LEU A 148 -14.52 -22.67 -4.93
CA LEU A 148 -14.21 -23.60 -3.82
C LEU A 148 -14.11 -22.90 -2.45
N VAL A 149 -15.16 -22.16 -2.07
CA VAL A 149 -15.39 -21.78 -0.67
C VAL A 149 -16.82 -22.19 -0.32
N ASN A 150 -17.01 -23.50 -0.14
CA ASN A 150 -18.23 -24.10 0.44
C ASN A 150 -17.96 -25.51 1.00
N LEU A 151 -16.73 -25.83 1.39
CA LEU A 151 -16.43 -27.01 2.18
C LEU A 151 -15.17 -26.69 2.98
N VAL A 152 -15.12 -27.14 4.24
CA VAL A 152 -14.04 -26.91 5.23
C VAL A 152 -14.16 -25.64 6.09
N GLU A 153 -15.29 -25.48 6.75
CA GLU A 153 -15.30 -25.03 8.15
C GLU A 153 -15.36 -26.28 9.04
N HIS A 154 -14.22 -26.87 9.44
CA HIS A 154 -14.14 -27.77 10.63
C HIS A 154 -12.75 -28.39 10.91
N ILE A 155 -11.64 -27.64 10.85
CA ILE A 155 -10.45 -28.04 11.61
C ILE A 155 -9.79 -26.80 12.22
N TYR A 156 -9.90 -26.72 13.55
CA TYR A 156 -9.44 -25.68 14.45
C TYR A 156 -7.93 -25.81 14.77
N GLU A 157 -7.32 -24.67 15.12
CA GLU A 157 -6.18 -24.51 16.04
C GLU A 157 -4.95 -25.42 15.89
N SER A 158 -3.96 -24.96 15.12
CA SER A 158 -2.51 -25.07 15.41
C SER A 158 -1.69 -24.60 14.20
N MET A 159 -1.51 -23.29 14.00
CA MET A 159 -0.33 -22.73 13.30
C MET A 159 -0.33 -21.21 13.39
N THR A 160 0.25 -20.70 14.48
CA THR A 160 0.98 -19.43 14.47
C THR A 160 2.16 -19.56 13.51
N LEU A 161 1.92 -19.33 12.22
CA LEU A 161 2.86 -19.00 11.15
C LEU A 161 2.06 -19.15 9.84
N ILE A 162 1.54 -18.06 9.31
CA ILE A 162 1.18 -17.76 7.91
C ILE A 162 0.30 -16.50 8.00
N PHE A 163 0.96 -15.34 8.07
CA PHE A 163 0.31 -14.03 8.01
C PHE A 163 1.02 -13.15 6.97
N PHE A 164 1.26 -13.70 5.78
CA PHE A 164 1.69 -12.95 4.60
C PHE A 164 1.22 -13.68 3.34
N MET A 165 -0.02 -13.49 2.91
CA MET A 165 -0.42 -13.84 1.54
C MET A 165 -1.55 -12.94 1.04
N GLN A 166 -1.20 -11.74 0.57
CA GLN A 166 -2.03 -11.02 -0.40
C GLN A 166 -1.28 -9.95 -1.21
N THR A 167 -0.16 -10.34 -1.85
CA THR A 167 0.30 -9.87 -3.18
C THR A 167 1.18 -10.96 -3.81
N GLY A 168 1.26 -11.02 -5.13
CA GLY A 168 1.51 -12.25 -5.90
C GLY A 168 2.93 -12.85 -5.93
N GLY A 169 3.91 -12.32 -5.19
CA GLY A 169 5.23 -12.95 -5.03
C GLY A 169 5.40 -13.65 -3.68
N LEU A 170 6.42 -14.53 -3.54
CA LEU A 170 6.83 -15.01 -2.21
C LEU A 170 7.49 -13.86 -1.45
N GLY A 171 6.82 -13.32 -0.44
CA GLY A 171 7.49 -12.51 0.59
C GLY A 171 8.51 -13.37 1.34
N TYR A 172 9.62 -12.78 1.75
CA TYR A 172 10.67 -13.45 2.52
C TYR A 172 11.26 -12.50 3.56
N ASP A 173 11.71 -13.04 4.69
CA ASP A 173 12.30 -12.22 5.75
C ASP A 173 13.66 -11.68 5.33
N VAL A 174 13.91 -10.40 5.60
CA VAL A 174 15.18 -9.72 5.29
C VAL A 174 15.92 -9.45 6.60
N PRO A 175 17.04 -10.14 6.86
CA PRO A 175 17.94 -9.74 7.94
C PRO A 175 18.45 -8.32 7.69
N ALA A 176 18.36 -7.47 8.71
CA ALA A 176 18.75 -6.06 8.68
C ALA A 176 19.79 -5.74 9.76
N GLY A 177 20.26 -4.49 9.79
CA GLY A 177 21.38 -4.04 10.62
C GLY A 177 22.62 -3.63 9.82
N ARG A 178 22.46 -3.45 8.50
CA ARG A 178 23.53 -2.96 7.63
C ARG A 178 23.87 -1.51 7.98
N ARG A 179 25.12 -1.14 7.79
CA ARG A 179 25.61 0.25 7.79
C ARG A 179 25.90 0.68 6.37
N ASP A 180 25.71 1.97 6.13
CA ASP A 180 25.96 2.59 4.85
C ASP A 180 27.47 2.71 4.58
N GLY A 181 27.85 2.36 3.36
CA GLY A 181 29.17 2.55 2.81
C GLY A 181 29.48 4.03 2.58
N LYS A 182 30.78 4.33 2.49
CA LYS A 182 31.29 5.71 2.32
C LYS A 182 31.95 5.96 0.97
N ILE A 183 32.19 4.90 0.21
CA ILE A 183 33.01 4.92 -1.00
C ILE A 183 32.17 4.38 -2.13
N SER A 184 32.08 5.13 -3.23
CA SER A 184 31.39 4.74 -4.46
C SER A 184 32.27 5.13 -5.64
N LEU A 185 32.74 4.15 -6.42
CA LEU A 185 33.65 4.37 -7.54
C LEU A 185 33.12 3.71 -8.81
N ALA A 186 32.97 4.48 -9.89
CA ALA A 186 32.53 3.97 -11.19
C ALA A 186 33.45 2.87 -11.74
N SER A 187 34.74 2.93 -11.43
CA SER A 187 35.74 1.93 -11.84
C SER A 187 35.45 0.53 -11.30
N ASP A 188 34.82 0.43 -10.13
CA ASP A 188 34.59 -0.85 -9.47
C ASP A 188 33.49 -1.64 -10.17
N THR A 189 32.62 -0.98 -10.94
CA THR A 189 31.48 -1.62 -11.59
C THR A 189 31.87 -2.57 -12.73
N LEU A 190 32.92 -2.26 -13.50
CA LEU A 190 33.26 -3.03 -14.71
C LEU A 190 33.89 -4.39 -14.37
N THR A 191 34.59 -4.49 -13.25
CA THR A 191 35.21 -5.74 -12.79
C THR A 191 34.26 -6.58 -11.94
N ASN A 192 33.24 -5.96 -11.34
CA ASN A 192 32.36 -6.59 -10.37
C ASN A 192 30.91 -6.76 -10.82
N LEU A 193 30.59 -6.51 -12.10
CA LEU A 193 29.30 -6.86 -12.69
C LEU A 193 29.47 -7.77 -13.93
N PRO A 194 28.70 -8.87 -14.04
CA PRO A 194 28.80 -9.74 -15.20
C PRO A 194 28.15 -9.07 -16.42
N PRO A 195 28.84 -8.97 -17.58
CA PRO A 195 28.26 -8.45 -18.80
C PRO A 195 27.31 -9.49 -19.45
N PRO A 196 26.36 -9.04 -20.29
CA PRO A 196 25.37 -9.91 -20.93
C PRO A 196 25.96 -10.90 -21.97
N SER A 197 27.26 -10.79 -22.25
CA SER A 197 27.99 -11.62 -23.20
C SER A 197 28.69 -12.83 -22.57
N PHE A 198 28.72 -12.95 -21.24
CA PHE A 198 29.40 -14.05 -20.58
C PHE A 198 28.83 -15.42 -20.97
N ASN A 199 29.71 -16.41 -21.08
CA ASN A 199 29.33 -17.81 -21.19
C ASN A 199 29.12 -18.45 -19.79
N VAL A 200 28.62 -19.69 -19.77
CA VAL A 200 28.26 -20.38 -18.51
C VAL A 200 29.45 -20.61 -17.57
N ASP A 201 30.66 -20.83 -18.10
CA ASP A 201 31.86 -21.04 -17.29
C ASP A 201 32.32 -19.73 -16.64
N GLN A 202 32.28 -18.63 -17.40
CA GLN A 202 32.54 -17.28 -16.90
C GLN A 202 31.53 -16.88 -15.82
N LEU A 203 30.23 -17.13 -16.04
CA LEU A 203 29.19 -16.89 -15.03
C LEU A 203 29.41 -17.72 -13.78
N THR A 204 29.69 -19.01 -13.94
CA THR A 204 29.95 -19.92 -12.81
C THR A 204 31.14 -19.45 -11.99
N GLN A 205 32.25 -19.13 -12.64
CA GLN A 205 33.45 -18.61 -11.96
C GLN A 205 33.15 -17.29 -11.26
N PHE A 206 32.47 -16.36 -11.94
CA PHE A 206 32.16 -15.04 -11.43
C PHE A 206 31.31 -15.09 -10.14
N PHE A 207 30.24 -15.89 -10.15
CA PHE A 207 29.39 -16.09 -8.98
C PHE A 207 30.11 -16.87 -7.86
N SER A 208 30.96 -17.84 -8.22
CA SER A 208 31.77 -18.58 -7.23
C SER A 208 32.76 -17.68 -6.48
N ASN A 209 33.32 -16.66 -7.15
CA ASN A 209 34.20 -15.67 -6.51
C ASN A 209 33.47 -14.83 -5.44
N LYS A 210 32.13 -14.78 -5.50
CA LYS A 210 31.25 -14.14 -4.50
C LYS A 210 30.59 -15.17 -3.57
N GLY A 211 31.04 -16.43 -3.57
CA GLY A 211 30.53 -17.48 -2.68
C GLY A 211 29.20 -18.09 -3.10
N PHE A 212 28.74 -17.89 -4.33
CA PHE A 212 27.53 -18.49 -4.87
C PHE A 212 27.82 -19.80 -5.60
N THR A 213 26.94 -20.78 -5.41
CA THR A 213 26.97 -22.03 -6.16
C THR A 213 26.44 -21.81 -7.58
N GLN A 214 26.71 -22.75 -8.48
CA GLN A 214 26.16 -22.72 -9.84
C GLN A 214 24.61 -22.76 -9.82
N GLU A 215 23.99 -23.48 -8.88
CA GLU A 215 22.53 -23.51 -8.74
C GLU A 215 21.96 -22.17 -8.30
N GLU A 216 22.60 -21.48 -7.36
CA GLU A 216 22.17 -20.14 -6.93
C GLU A 216 22.34 -19.11 -8.06
N MET A 217 23.41 -19.22 -8.86
CA MET A 217 23.60 -18.41 -10.06
C MET A 217 22.45 -18.60 -11.05
N VAL A 218 22.13 -19.85 -11.42
CA VAL A 218 21.00 -20.16 -12.33
C VAL A 218 19.66 -19.72 -11.74
N THR A 219 19.50 -19.84 -10.42
CA THR A 219 18.29 -19.40 -9.71
C THR A 219 18.14 -17.88 -9.76
N LEU A 220 19.21 -17.12 -9.49
CA LEU A 220 19.22 -15.65 -9.53
C LEU A 220 19.02 -15.11 -10.95
N SER A 221 19.45 -15.82 -12.00
CA SER A 221 19.13 -15.46 -13.40
C SER A 221 17.62 -15.38 -13.65
N GLY A 222 16.80 -16.08 -12.85
CA GLY A 222 15.34 -15.98 -12.90
C GLY A 222 14.80 -14.56 -12.64
N ALA A 223 15.58 -13.65 -12.04
CA ALA A 223 15.21 -12.24 -11.91
C ALA A 223 14.91 -11.57 -13.27
N HIS A 224 15.48 -12.09 -14.37
CA HIS A 224 15.21 -11.61 -15.73
C HIS A 224 13.77 -11.89 -16.22
N THR A 225 12.94 -12.56 -15.42
CA THR A 225 11.50 -12.71 -15.68
C THR A 225 10.75 -11.37 -15.59
N ILE A 226 11.26 -10.39 -14.83
CA ILE A 226 10.67 -9.04 -14.72
C ILE A 226 11.53 -7.98 -15.39
N GLY A 227 10.89 -6.99 -16.00
CA GLY A 227 11.54 -5.78 -16.48
C GLY A 227 11.90 -5.80 -17.97
N ARG A 228 12.80 -4.87 -18.33
CA ARG A 228 13.12 -4.52 -19.72
C ARG A 228 14.61 -4.24 -19.86
N SER A 229 15.16 -4.55 -21.03
CA SER A 229 16.55 -4.26 -21.38
C SER A 229 16.66 -3.25 -22.51
N HIS A 230 17.69 -2.41 -22.46
CA HIS A 230 18.16 -1.63 -23.60
C HIS A 230 18.69 -2.58 -24.69
N CYS A 231 18.58 -2.19 -25.96
CA CYS A 231 19.07 -3.07 -27.05
C CYS A 231 20.56 -3.17 -27.14
N THR A 232 21.26 -2.12 -26.75
CA THR A 232 22.71 -2.08 -26.78
C THR A 232 23.31 -3.27 -26.02
N SER A 233 22.58 -3.82 -25.05
CA SER A 233 22.98 -4.99 -24.26
C SER A 233 22.91 -6.33 -25.01
N PHE A 234 22.18 -6.44 -26.14
CA PHE A 234 22.02 -7.71 -26.87
C PHE A 234 22.05 -7.59 -28.39
N SER A 235 22.30 -6.39 -28.95
CA SER A 235 22.27 -6.13 -30.40
C SER A 235 23.23 -7.02 -31.20
N ASN A 236 24.37 -7.38 -30.63
CA ASN A 236 25.32 -8.30 -31.26
C ASN A 236 24.66 -9.63 -31.60
N ARG A 237 23.76 -10.16 -30.76
CA ARG A 237 23.04 -11.41 -31.06
C ARG A 237 22.11 -11.32 -32.26
N LEU A 238 21.66 -10.13 -32.64
CA LEU A 238 20.75 -9.95 -33.78
C LEU A 238 21.49 -9.66 -35.09
N TYR A 239 22.61 -8.93 -35.03
CA TYR A 239 23.21 -8.30 -36.21
C TYR A 239 24.71 -8.54 -36.40
N ASN A 240 25.45 -8.90 -35.34
CA ASN A 240 26.89 -9.09 -35.40
C ASN A 240 27.34 -10.11 -34.35
N PHE A 241 26.85 -11.34 -34.47
CA PHE A 241 27.07 -12.35 -33.44
C PHE A 241 28.55 -12.75 -33.39
N ASN A 242 29.18 -12.91 -34.55
CA ASN A 242 30.63 -13.05 -34.69
C ASN A 242 31.07 -12.62 -36.11
N GLY A 243 32.38 -12.66 -36.38
CA GLY A 243 32.96 -12.20 -37.66
C GLY A 243 32.47 -12.93 -38.92
N THR A 244 31.75 -14.04 -38.80
CA THR A 244 31.21 -14.81 -39.93
C THR A 244 29.69 -15.00 -39.88
N THR A 245 29.03 -14.67 -38.77
CA THR A 245 27.62 -14.98 -38.51
C THR A 245 26.89 -13.72 -38.05
N GLY A 246 25.89 -13.29 -38.82
CA GLY A 246 25.11 -12.09 -38.50
C GLY A 246 24.20 -12.25 -37.28
N GLN A 247 23.40 -13.31 -37.22
CA GLN A 247 22.49 -13.61 -36.10
C GLN A 247 23.01 -14.79 -35.28
N ASP A 248 22.85 -14.73 -33.96
CA ASP A 248 23.14 -15.85 -33.06
C ASP A 248 22.34 -17.10 -33.48
N PRO A 249 23.00 -18.22 -33.85
CA PRO A 249 22.33 -19.42 -34.30
C PRO A 249 21.57 -20.14 -33.18
N SER A 250 21.86 -19.84 -31.90
CA SER A 250 21.13 -20.37 -30.76
C SER A 250 19.81 -19.66 -30.51
N LEU A 251 19.54 -18.52 -31.15
CA LEU A 251 18.33 -17.72 -30.94
C LEU A 251 17.21 -18.20 -31.85
N ASP A 252 16.04 -18.51 -31.28
CA ASP A 252 14.83 -18.91 -32.02
C ASP A 252 14.56 -17.92 -33.18
N PRO A 253 14.49 -18.40 -34.44
CA PRO A 253 14.39 -17.50 -35.60
C PRO A 253 13.16 -16.59 -35.59
N MET A 254 12.02 -17.07 -35.07
CA MET A 254 10.80 -16.27 -34.97
C MET A 254 10.93 -15.19 -33.90
N TYR A 255 11.50 -15.52 -32.75
CA TYR A 255 11.79 -14.57 -31.70
C TYR A 255 12.82 -13.52 -32.14
N ALA A 256 13.88 -13.93 -32.83
CA ALA A 256 14.86 -13.03 -33.43
C ALA A 256 14.21 -12.07 -34.43
N SER A 257 13.32 -12.57 -35.30
CA SER A 257 12.54 -11.73 -36.23
C SER A 257 11.69 -10.70 -35.50
N ARG A 258 10.99 -11.10 -34.42
CA ARG A 258 10.20 -10.20 -33.58
C ARG A 258 11.08 -9.12 -32.92
N LEU A 259 12.24 -9.49 -32.40
CA LEU A 259 13.19 -8.54 -31.82
C LEU A 259 13.68 -7.55 -32.88
N LYS A 260 14.03 -8.02 -34.09
CA LYS A 260 14.43 -7.17 -35.22
C LYS A 260 13.33 -6.20 -35.66
N GLN A 261 12.06 -6.59 -35.58
CA GLN A 261 10.92 -5.70 -35.84
C GLN A 261 10.78 -4.61 -34.77
N GLN A 262 10.94 -4.96 -33.49
CA GLN A 262 10.95 -3.98 -32.40
C GLN A 262 12.18 -3.06 -32.48
N ARG A 263 13.25 -3.51 -33.14
CA ARG A 263 14.59 -2.93 -33.10
C ARG A 263 15.30 -2.98 -34.45
N PRO A 264 14.89 -2.16 -35.43
CA PRO A 264 15.53 -2.15 -36.73
C PRO A 264 17.04 -1.84 -36.65
N GLN A 265 17.82 -2.47 -37.54
CA GLN A 265 19.25 -2.23 -37.65
C GLN A 265 19.51 -0.75 -37.97
N GLY A 266 20.43 -0.11 -37.25
CA GLY A 266 20.76 1.31 -37.42
C GLY A 266 19.88 2.28 -36.61
N ASN A 267 18.95 1.79 -35.78
CA ASN A 267 18.24 2.65 -34.83
C ASN A 267 19.22 3.24 -33.80
N THR A 268 19.28 4.58 -33.74
CA THR A 268 20.23 5.32 -32.88
C THR A 268 19.65 5.70 -31.51
N ASN A 269 18.39 5.36 -31.21
CA ASN A 269 17.78 5.70 -29.91
C ASN A 269 18.36 4.82 -28.78
N PRO A 270 19.18 5.39 -27.87
CA PRO A 270 19.81 4.62 -26.81
C PRO A 270 18.80 4.16 -25.74
N ASN A 271 17.65 4.81 -25.65
CA ASN A 271 16.63 4.58 -24.61
C ASN A 271 15.56 3.58 -25.02
N LEU A 272 15.61 3.10 -26.25
CA LEU A 272 14.66 2.09 -26.69
C LEU A 272 14.92 0.83 -25.85
N VAL A 273 13.84 0.21 -25.33
CA VAL A 273 13.86 -0.94 -24.40
C VAL A 273 12.86 -2.03 -24.81
N VAL A 274 13.23 -3.32 -24.66
CA VAL A 274 12.33 -4.47 -24.88
C VAL A 274 12.12 -5.27 -23.58
N PRO A 275 10.96 -5.90 -23.38
CA PRO A 275 10.74 -6.89 -22.32
C PRO A 275 11.83 -7.97 -22.27
N MET A 276 12.32 -8.31 -21.07
CA MET A 276 13.21 -9.45 -20.89
C MET A 276 12.45 -10.78 -20.91
N ASP A 277 11.23 -10.78 -20.36
CA ASP A 277 10.22 -11.82 -20.59
C ASP A 277 9.09 -11.25 -21.45
N PRO A 278 8.95 -11.66 -22.72
CA PRO A 278 7.88 -11.16 -23.59
C PRO A 278 6.49 -11.67 -23.19
N SER A 279 6.40 -12.74 -22.39
CA SER A 279 5.11 -13.35 -22.01
C SER A 279 4.52 -12.66 -20.79
N SER A 280 5.35 -12.29 -19.82
CA SER A 280 4.90 -11.81 -18.52
C SER A 280 5.87 -10.79 -17.86
N PRO A 281 6.23 -9.68 -18.53
CA PRO A 281 7.32 -8.78 -18.11
C PRO A 281 7.14 -8.04 -16.79
N ALA A 282 5.96 -8.12 -16.20
CA ALA A 282 5.59 -7.51 -14.92
C ALA A 282 5.08 -8.57 -13.93
N ILE A 283 5.53 -9.82 -14.09
CA ILE A 283 5.14 -10.98 -13.28
C ILE A 283 6.40 -11.73 -12.82
N THR A 284 6.51 -12.05 -11.53
CA THR A 284 7.58 -12.90 -11.02
C THR A 284 7.12 -14.34 -11.10
N ASP A 285 7.39 -14.97 -12.23
CA ASP A 285 7.08 -16.37 -12.52
C ASP A 285 8.29 -17.10 -13.12
N ALA A 286 8.10 -18.36 -13.51
CA ALA A 286 9.14 -19.16 -14.14
C ALA A 286 9.20 -18.98 -15.68
N GLY A 287 8.57 -17.93 -16.21
CA GLY A 287 8.51 -17.61 -17.65
C GLY A 287 9.89 -17.43 -18.26
N TYR A 288 10.82 -16.83 -17.53
CA TYR A 288 12.24 -16.76 -17.89
C TYR A 288 12.79 -18.13 -18.33
N TYR A 289 12.67 -19.16 -17.49
CA TYR A 289 13.20 -20.49 -17.81
C TYR A 289 12.47 -21.16 -18.96
N THR A 290 11.17 -20.91 -19.09
CA THR A 290 10.38 -21.38 -20.25
C THR A 290 10.90 -20.75 -21.54
N ASN A 291 11.28 -19.47 -21.52
CA ASN A 291 11.90 -18.80 -22.65
C ASN A 291 13.29 -19.40 -22.96
N ILE A 292 14.12 -19.69 -21.95
CA ILE A 292 15.45 -20.31 -22.16
C ILE A 292 15.33 -21.68 -22.84
N LEU A 293 14.40 -22.54 -22.38
CA LEU A 293 14.12 -23.85 -22.97
C LEU A 293 13.64 -23.74 -24.44
N ALA A 294 12.98 -22.64 -24.78
CA ALA A 294 12.50 -22.36 -26.13
C ALA A 294 13.53 -21.63 -27.01
N ASN A 295 14.79 -21.51 -26.58
CA ASN A 295 15.84 -20.75 -27.28
C ASN A 295 15.52 -19.25 -27.42
N ARG A 296 14.83 -18.68 -26.43
CA ARG A 296 14.37 -17.28 -26.38
C ARG A 296 15.00 -16.48 -25.23
N GLY A 297 16.17 -16.88 -24.72
CA GLY A 297 16.95 -16.04 -23.81
C GLY A 297 17.34 -14.74 -24.52
N LEU A 298 17.25 -13.59 -23.84
CA LEU A 298 17.52 -12.29 -24.46
C LEU A 298 19.03 -12.05 -24.59
N PHE A 299 19.79 -12.35 -23.53
CA PHE A 299 21.24 -12.20 -23.50
C PHE A 299 21.98 -13.48 -23.85
N THR A 300 23.26 -13.37 -24.22
CA THR A 300 24.12 -14.56 -24.41
C THR A 300 24.29 -15.27 -23.07
N SER A 301 24.43 -14.50 -21.98
CA SER A 301 24.50 -14.99 -20.60
C SER A 301 23.23 -15.73 -20.15
N ASP A 302 22.10 -15.51 -20.80
CA ASP A 302 20.87 -16.27 -20.54
C ASP A 302 20.87 -17.59 -21.32
N GLN A 303 21.06 -17.52 -22.65
CA GLN A 303 20.94 -18.70 -23.50
C GLN A 303 22.09 -19.70 -23.28
N THR A 304 23.24 -19.23 -22.79
CA THR A 304 24.37 -20.11 -22.44
C THR A 304 24.03 -21.10 -21.32
N LEU A 305 22.98 -20.88 -20.53
CA LEU A 305 22.58 -21.84 -19.47
C LEU A 305 22.18 -23.21 -20.04
N MET A 306 21.90 -23.29 -21.35
CA MET A 306 21.61 -24.56 -22.04
C MET A 306 22.84 -25.26 -22.62
N THR A 307 24.04 -24.65 -22.58
CA THR A 307 25.26 -25.23 -23.18
C THR A 307 25.96 -26.24 -22.26
N ASN A 308 25.61 -26.28 -20.98
CA ASN A 308 26.12 -27.23 -19.99
C ASN A 308 24.95 -28.09 -19.46
N ALA A 309 25.16 -29.40 -19.35
CA ALA A 309 24.12 -30.35 -18.94
C ALA A 309 23.60 -30.10 -17.52
N ALA A 310 24.46 -29.66 -16.58
CA ALA A 310 24.08 -29.39 -15.20
C ALA A 310 23.17 -28.15 -15.11
N THR A 311 23.55 -27.04 -15.76
CA THR A 311 22.74 -25.83 -15.78
C THR A 311 21.44 -26.03 -16.58
N ALA A 312 21.47 -26.80 -17.67
CA ALA A 312 20.26 -27.14 -18.43
C ALA A 312 19.25 -27.94 -17.57
N ASN A 313 19.74 -28.85 -16.74
CA ASN A 313 18.91 -29.58 -15.78
C ASN A 313 18.28 -28.64 -14.74
N GLN A 314 19.04 -27.68 -14.21
CA GLN A 314 18.55 -26.67 -13.26
C GLN A 314 17.50 -25.75 -13.90
N VAL A 315 17.73 -25.29 -15.14
CA VAL A 315 16.75 -24.53 -15.93
C VAL A 315 15.44 -25.30 -16.08
N ASN A 316 15.51 -26.59 -16.46
CA ASN A 316 14.34 -27.44 -16.59
C ASN A 316 13.62 -27.67 -15.26
N GLN A 317 14.34 -27.82 -14.14
CA GLN A 317 13.73 -27.93 -12.81
C GLN A 317 12.98 -26.65 -12.41
N ASN A 318 13.61 -25.49 -12.62
CA ASN A 318 13.00 -24.19 -12.28
C ASN A 318 11.79 -23.88 -13.17
N ALA A 319 11.83 -24.24 -14.46
CA ALA A 319 10.69 -24.11 -15.38
C ALA A 319 9.49 -24.98 -14.96
N ARG A 320 9.74 -26.20 -14.47
CA ARG A 320 8.68 -27.16 -14.09
C ARG A 320 8.03 -26.86 -12.74
N SER A 321 8.74 -26.20 -11.84
CA SER A 321 8.25 -25.94 -10.48
C SER A 321 8.48 -24.50 -10.07
N THR A 322 7.53 -23.63 -10.43
CA THR A 322 7.55 -22.20 -10.07
C THR A 322 7.65 -21.99 -8.56
N MET A 323 6.95 -22.79 -7.75
CA MET A 323 6.99 -22.67 -6.30
C MET A 323 8.39 -22.99 -5.73
N LEU A 324 9.03 -24.06 -6.22
CA LEU A 324 10.37 -24.43 -5.79
C LEU A 324 11.39 -23.37 -6.21
N TRP A 325 11.31 -22.90 -7.45
CA TRP A 325 12.17 -21.82 -7.92
C TRP A 325 12.00 -20.56 -7.07
N ARG A 326 10.77 -20.12 -6.78
CA ARG A 326 10.54 -18.93 -5.93
C ARG A 326 11.16 -19.08 -4.54
N SER A 327 11.09 -20.26 -3.93
CA SER A 327 11.71 -20.53 -2.63
C SER A 327 13.24 -20.47 -2.69
N LYS A 328 13.86 -21.11 -3.70
CA LYS A 328 15.30 -21.03 -3.95
C LYS A 328 15.74 -19.59 -4.24
N PHE A 329 14.94 -18.85 -5.00
CA PHE A 329 15.20 -17.46 -5.38
C PHE A 329 15.17 -16.53 -4.17
N ALA A 330 14.18 -16.66 -3.28
CA ALA A 330 14.14 -15.94 -2.02
C ALA A 330 15.38 -16.22 -1.15
N ALA A 331 15.77 -17.50 -1.01
CA ALA A 331 16.97 -17.87 -0.26
C ALA A 331 18.25 -17.28 -0.87
N ALA A 332 18.37 -17.29 -2.20
CA ALA A 332 19.50 -16.70 -2.91
C ALA A 332 19.55 -15.17 -2.77
N LEU A 333 18.39 -14.48 -2.76
CA LEU A 333 18.32 -13.04 -2.49
C LEU A 333 18.70 -12.69 -1.05
N VAL A 334 18.29 -13.49 -0.06
CA VAL A 334 18.72 -13.32 1.34
C VAL A 334 20.23 -13.48 1.46
N LYS A 335 20.81 -14.51 0.82
CA LYS A 335 22.26 -14.71 0.77
C LYS A 335 22.99 -13.56 0.06
N MET A 336 22.45 -13.10 -1.05
CA MET A 336 22.97 -11.92 -1.77
C MET A 336 23.00 -10.69 -0.89
N GLY A 337 21.93 -10.44 -0.14
CA GLY A 337 21.85 -9.33 0.82
C GLY A 337 22.88 -9.38 1.95
N GLN A 338 23.63 -10.46 2.11
CA GLN A 338 24.67 -10.64 3.13
C GLN A 338 26.10 -10.45 2.59
N LEU A 339 26.26 -10.16 1.29
CA LEU A 339 27.56 -9.92 0.69
C LEU A 339 28.25 -8.68 1.28
N ASP A 340 29.44 -8.89 1.84
CA ASP A 340 30.39 -7.86 2.28
C ASP A 340 29.73 -6.72 3.10
N VAL A 341 28.73 -7.05 3.92
CA VAL A 341 27.93 -6.07 4.66
C VAL A 341 28.76 -5.37 5.75
N LEU A 342 28.60 -4.05 5.83
CA LEU A 342 29.12 -3.27 6.95
C LEU A 342 28.13 -3.36 8.11
N THR A 343 28.62 -3.62 9.32
CA THR A 343 27.82 -3.66 10.56
C THR A 343 28.56 -2.96 11.70
N GLY A 344 27.86 -2.64 12.80
CA GLY A 344 28.47 -1.99 13.95
C GLY A 344 29.13 -0.64 13.58
N ASN A 345 30.46 -0.56 13.73
CA ASN A 345 31.29 0.61 13.43
C ASN A 345 31.93 0.58 12.03
N GLY A 346 31.60 -0.42 11.19
CA GLY A 346 32.19 -0.60 9.86
C GLY A 346 31.71 0.38 8.79
N GLY A 347 30.62 1.10 9.05
CA GLY A 347 30.03 2.10 8.13
C GLY A 347 29.35 3.23 8.90
N GLU A 348 28.35 3.87 8.30
CA GLU A 348 27.57 4.94 8.94
C GLU A 348 26.06 4.77 8.76
N ILE A 349 25.26 5.68 9.31
CA ILE A 349 23.85 5.85 8.93
C ILE A 349 23.73 7.23 8.34
N ARG A 350 23.55 7.30 7.01
CA ARG A 350 23.40 8.57 6.32
C ARG A 350 21.99 9.07 6.52
N SER A 351 21.78 10.36 6.78
CA SER A 351 20.44 10.96 6.80
C SER A 351 19.87 11.21 5.40
N ASN A 352 20.75 11.26 4.40
CA ASN A 352 20.40 11.34 2.99
C ASN A 352 21.23 10.31 2.22
N CYS A 353 20.56 9.43 1.47
CA CYS A 353 21.21 8.36 0.72
C CYS A 353 22.09 8.82 -0.46
N ARG A 354 22.12 10.14 -0.76
CA ARG A 354 22.92 10.73 -1.85
C ARG A 354 24.24 11.33 -1.40
N LEU A 355 24.34 11.77 -0.14
CA LEU A 355 25.47 12.55 0.36
C LEU A 355 26.41 11.72 1.22
N ASN A 356 27.71 11.97 1.09
CA ASN A 356 28.71 11.53 2.05
C ASN A 356 28.85 12.61 3.15
N PHE A 357 28.82 12.21 4.42
CA PHE A 357 28.92 13.15 5.54
C PHE A 357 30.33 13.78 5.60
N VAL A 358 30.42 15.08 5.28
CA VAL A 358 31.38 15.98 5.92
C VAL A 358 30.53 16.92 6.77
N SER A 359 30.75 16.89 8.09
CA SER A 359 29.97 17.54 9.14
C SER A 359 29.37 18.91 8.77
N ILE A 360 28.05 19.03 8.81
CA ILE A 360 27.36 20.32 8.89
C ILE A 360 26.72 20.43 10.28
N THR A 361 27.34 21.25 11.11
CA THR A 361 26.83 21.68 12.43
C THR A 361 25.56 22.50 12.20
N PHE A 362 24.41 22.04 12.72
CA PHE A 362 23.16 22.79 12.64
C PHE A 362 22.96 23.66 13.89
N ILE A 363 22.92 24.98 13.69
CA ILE A 363 22.45 25.95 14.68
C ILE A 363 20.93 25.85 14.73
N VAL A 364 20.38 25.52 15.91
CA VAL A 364 18.95 25.57 16.18
C VAL A 364 18.59 26.98 16.66
N VAL A 365 17.82 27.70 15.85
CA VAL A 365 17.09 28.91 16.29
C VAL A 365 15.62 28.53 16.40
N LEU A 366 15.11 28.44 17.64
CA LEU A 366 13.69 28.38 17.91
C LEU A 366 13.07 29.76 17.63
N LEU A 367 12.14 29.83 16.68
CA LEU A 367 11.13 30.87 16.63
C LEU A 367 9.76 30.21 16.77
N CYS A 368 9.12 30.47 17.91
CA CYS A 368 7.73 30.15 18.14
C CYS A 368 6.90 31.15 17.34
N GLN A 369 6.18 30.68 16.31
CA GLN A 369 5.10 31.45 15.71
C GLN A 369 3.78 30.68 15.84
N SER A 370 2.80 31.37 16.41
CA SER A 370 1.41 30.97 16.50
C SER A 370 0.75 31.00 15.10
N VAL A 371 0.53 29.82 14.53
CA VAL A 371 -0.18 29.63 13.26
C VAL A 371 -1.69 29.61 13.53
N HIS A 372 -2.43 30.47 12.84
CA HIS A 372 -3.90 30.47 12.90
C HIS A 372 -4.46 29.19 12.25
N SER A 373 -5.44 28.59 12.93
CA SER A 373 -5.86 27.20 12.82
C SER A 373 -6.82 26.91 11.66
N GLN A 374 -6.28 26.70 10.45
CA GLN A 374 -7.01 26.06 9.35
C GLN A 374 -6.71 24.54 9.31
N LEU A 375 -7.63 23.73 8.79
CA LEU A 375 -7.35 22.30 8.53
C LEU A 375 -6.19 22.16 7.54
N GLN A 376 -5.31 21.20 7.78
CA GLN A 376 -4.11 20.99 6.97
C GLN A 376 -3.89 19.52 6.67
N ILE A 377 -3.45 19.22 5.45
CA ILE A 377 -2.95 17.88 5.13
C ILE A 377 -1.65 17.67 5.92
N GLY A 378 -1.54 16.54 6.61
CA GLY A 378 -0.40 16.25 7.48
C GLY A 378 -0.35 17.09 8.76
N PHE A 379 -1.49 17.58 9.26
CA PHE A 379 -1.58 18.38 10.50
C PHE A 379 -0.83 17.75 11.69
N TYR A 380 -0.89 16.43 11.83
CA TYR A 380 -0.27 15.69 12.93
C TYR A 380 1.19 15.29 12.69
N ARG A 381 1.80 15.67 11.58
CA ARG A 381 3.14 15.18 11.17
C ARG A 381 4.22 15.34 12.23
N ASN A 382 4.16 16.42 13.02
CA ASN A 382 5.15 16.72 14.06
C ASN A 382 4.66 16.45 15.50
N SER A 383 3.36 16.18 15.70
CA SER A 383 2.74 16.04 17.02
C SER A 383 2.21 14.64 17.31
N CYS A 384 1.77 13.91 16.28
CA CYS A 384 1.41 12.49 16.34
C CYS A 384 1.55 11.87 14.95
N SER A 385 2.79 11.66 14.49
CA SER A 385 3.11 11.26 13.11
C SER A 385 2.51 9.92 12.68
N LEU A 386 2.10 9.07 13.64
CA LEU A 386 1.54 7.75 13.40
C LEU A 386 0.02 7.73 13.22
N VAL A 387 -0.66 8.87 13.38
CA VAL A 387 -2.13 8.90 13.47
C VAL A 387 -2.84 8.24 12.30
N GLU A 388 -2.54 8.65 11.06
CA GLU A 388 -3.21 8.13 9.87
C GLU A 388 -2.91 6.64 9.66
N LEU A 389 -1.71 6.20 10.06
CA LEU A 389 -1.32 4.81 9.98
C LEU A 389 -2.10 3.94 10.98
N ILE A 390 -2.20 4.37 12.23
CA ILE A 390 -2.92 3.65 13.28
C ILE A 390 -4.41 3.54 12.92
N VAL A 391 -4.99 4.62 12.39
CA VAL A 391 -6.38 4.59 11.90
C VAL A 391 -6.51 3.55 10.79
N LYS A 392 -5.65 3.61 9.76
CA LYS A 392 -5.69 2.70 8.60
C LYS A 392 -5.53 1.24 8.99
N ASP A 393 -4.64 0.94 9.93
CA ASP A 393 -4.41 -0.41 10.43
C ASP A 393 -5.63 -0.97 11.17
N VAL A 394 -6.19 -0.22 12.12
CA VAL A 394 -7.36 -0.67 12.89
C VAL A 394 -8.61 -0.80 11.99
N VAL A 395 -8.78 0.09 11.01
CA VAL A 395 -9.85 -0.01 10.01
C VAL A 395 -9.68 -1.27 9.16
N ARG A 396 -8.47 -1.54 8.65
CA ARG A 396 -8.16 -2.75 7.87
C ARG A 396 -8.45 -4.02 8.66
N ASP A 397 -7.96 -4.11 9.89
CA ASP A 397 -8.18 -5.27 10.75
C ASP A 397 -9.67 -5.49 11.05
N SER A 398 -10.40 -4.40 11.28
CA SER A 398 -11.84 -4.46 11.53
C SER A 398 -12.63 -4.84 10.29
N PHE A 399 -12.21 -4.37 9.11
CA PHE A 399 -12.80 -4.74 7.83
C PHE A 399 -12.60 -6.23 7.50
N ILE A 400 -11.42 -6.80 7.77
CA ILE A 400 -11.15 -8.23 7.56
C ILE A 400 -12.09 -9.09 8.41
N ARG A 401 -12.40 -8.66 9.63
CA ARG A 401 -13.33 -9.37 10.53
C ARG A 401 -14.80 -9.18 10.13
N ASP A 402 -15.18 -7.97 9.75
CA ASP A 402 -16.52 -7.62 9.29
C ASP A 402 -16.42 -6.60 8.16
N HIS A 403 -16.66 -7.06 6.94
CA HIS A 403 -16.58 -6.20 5.75
C HIS A 403 -17.61 -5.06 5.78
N GLY A 404 -18.69 -5.19 6.57
CA GLY A 404 -19.69 -4.14 6.77
C GLY A 404 -19.18 -2.92 7.53
N VAL A 405 -18.03 -3.02 8.21
CA VAL A 405 -17.39 -1.92 8.94
C VAL A 405 -17.07 -0.74 8.01
N ALA A 406 -16.61 -1.00 6.79
CA ALA A 406 -16.23 0.07 5.86
C ALA A 406 -17.43 0.99 5.54
N ALA A 407 -18.56 0.40 5.14
CA ALA A 407 -19.78 1.17 4.90
C ALA A 407 -20.31 1.85 6.18
N GLY A 408 -20.16 1.19 7.34
CA GLY A 408 -20.51 1.75 8.64
C GLY A 408 -19.74 3.03 8.97
N LEU A 409 -18.43 3.03 8.76
CA LEU A 409 -17.55 4.18 9.03
C LEU A 409 -17.80 5.35 8.07
N VAL A 410 -18.07 5.07 6.78
CA VAL A 410 -18.46 6.10 5.80
C VAL A 410 -19.77 6.76 6.21
N LYS A 411 -20.77 5.96 6.60
CA LYS A 411 -22.06 6.48 7.09
C LYS A 411 -21.91 7.25 8.41
N LEU A 412 -21.05 6.78 9.32
CA LEU A 412 -20.75 7.46 10.58
C LEU A 412 -20.20 8.86 10.32
N HIS A 413 -19.24 8.99 9.39
CA HIS A 413 -18.69 10.29 9.02
C HIS A 413 -19.73 11.22 8.37
N PHE A 414 -20.57 10.70 7.48
CA PHE A 414 -21.69 11.48 6.92
C PHE A 414 -22.64 11.98 8.02
N SER A 415 -22.99 11.10 8.96
CA SER A 415 -23.96 11.42 10.01
C SER A 415 -23.41 12.42 11.03
N ASP A 416 -22.11 12.38 11.31
CA ASP A 416 -21.43 13.41 12.11
C ASP A 416 -21.52 14.78 11.41
N CYS A 417 -20.99 14.84 10.18
CA CYS A 417 -20.85 16.07 9.42
C CYS A 417 -22.17 16.78 9.11
N PHE A 418 -23.25 16.03 8.85
CA PHE A 418 -24.50 16.63 8.41
C PHE A 418 -25.37 17.19 9.53
N VAL A 419 -25.18 16.77 10.79
CA VAL A 419 -26.03 17.25 11.89
C VAL A 419 -25.53 18.60 12.41
N ARG A 420 -24.42 18.62 13.15
CA ARG A 420 -23.85 19.86 13.73
C ARG A 420 -22.54 20.29 13.09
N GLY A 421 -21.91 19.42 12.32
CA GLY A 421 -20.58 19.63 11.72
C GLY A 421 -19.70 18.42 11.93
N CYS A 422 -18.56 18.34 11.25
CA CYS A 422 -17.63 17.22 11.42
C CYS A 422 -16.81 17.41 12.71
N ASP A 423 -17.44 17.24 13.86
CA ASP A 423 -16.85 17.49 15.17
C ASP A 423 -16.92 16.28 16.12
N ALA A 424 -17.24 15.08 15.60
CA ALA A 424 -17.41 13.84 16.36
C ALA A 424 -18.47 13.91 17.48
N SER A 425 -19.37 14.90 17.45
CA SER A 425 -20.50 14.98 18.38
C SER A 425 -21.37 13.73 18.33
N VAL A 426 -21.48 13.07 17.17
CA VAL A 426 -22.22 11.81 17.01
C VAL A 426 -21.71 10.67 17.91
N LEU A 427 -20.45 10.72 18.38
CA LEU A 427 -19.86 9.69 19.22
C LEU A 427 -20.26 9.81 20.70
N ILE A 428 -20.77 10.97 21.13
CA ILE A 428 -21.13 11.25 22.53
C ILE A 428 -22.26 10.31 23.00
N ASP A 429 -22.12 9.74 24.20
CA ASP A 429 -23.16 8.94 24.87
C ASP A 429 -24.31 9.82 25.39
N SER A 430 -25.53 9.28 25.34
CA SER A 430 -26.67 9.87 26.06
C SER A 430 -26.39 9.91 27.58
N THR A 431 -26.93 10.92 28.25
CA THR A 431 -26.94 11.06 29.71
C THR A 431 -28.39 10.98 30.23
N PRO A 432 -28.62 10.87 31.55
CA PRO A 432 -29.99 10.87 32.10
C PRO A 432 -30.81 12.12 31.73
N SER A 433 -30.16 13.25 31.46
CA SER A 433 -30.81 14.52 31.11
C SER A 433 -30.75 14.87 29.62
N ASN A 434 -30.04 14.09 28.80
CA ASN A 434 -29.86 14.38 27.38
C ASN A 434 -29.79 13.11 26.52
N LYS A 435 -30.57 13.09 25.44
CA LYS A 435 -30.50 12.01 24.44
C LYS A 435 -29.61 12.44 23.27
N ALA A 436 -28.51 11.73 23.03
CA ALA A 436 -27.50 12.05 22.03
C ALA A 436 -27.91 11.64 20.59
N GLU A 437 -27.18 12.15 19.59
CA GLU A 437 -27.47 11.94 18.17
C GLU A 437 -27.47 10.48 17.74
N LYS A 438 -26.55 9.66 18.25
CA LYS A 438 -26.48 8.25 17.88
C LYS A 438 -27.67 7.42 18.35
N ASP A 439 -28.40 7.90 19.36
CA ASP A 439 -29.61 7.25 19.90
C ASP A 439 -30.90 7.81 19.27
N SER A 440 -30.78 8.73 18.30
CA SER A 440 -31.93 9.26 17.57
C SER A 440 -32.62 8.17 16.72
N PRO A 441 -33.90 8.33 16.36
CA PRO A 441 -34.57 7.38 15.47
C PRO A 441 -33.88 7.18 14.11
N ALA A 442 -33.14 8.17 13.62
CA ALA A 442 -32.42 8.08 12.34
C ALA A 442 -31.13 7.24 12.44
N ASN A 443 -30.45 7.31 13.59
CA ASN A 443 -29.11 6.74 13.77
C ASN A 443 -29.09 5.45 14.59
N ASN A 444 -30.03 5.28 15.51
CA ASN A 444 -30.07 4.14 16.42
C ASN A 444 -30.15 2.82 15.63
N GLN A 445 -29.26 1.87 15.95
CA GLN A 445 -29.09 0.57 15.26
C GLN A 445 -28.69 0.66 13.77
N SER A 446 -28.53 1.88 13.25
CA SER A 446 -28.23 2.16 11.84
C SER A 446 -26.78 2.63 11.64
N LEU A 447 -26.17 3.24 12.66
CA LEU A 447 -24.73 3.55 12.72
C LEU A 447 -23.93 2.37 13.28
N ARG A 448 -22.71 2.18 12.76
CA ARG A 448 -21.75 1.16 13.19
C ARG A 448 -20.33 1.72 13.09
N GLY A 449 -19.35 1.02 13.65
CA GLY A 449 -17.95 1.45 13.62
C GLY A 449 -17.49 2.18 14.88
N PHE A 450 -18.37 2.45 15.86
CA PHE A 450 -17.99 3.07 17.15
C PHE A 450 -16.81 2.37 17.81
N ALA A 451 -16.84 1.04 17.93
CA ALA A 451 -15.74 0.27 18.52
C ALA A 451 -14.41 0.39 17.77
N VAL A 452 -14.44 0.64 16.46
CA VAL A 452 -13.24 0.90 15.66
C VAL A 452 -12.65 2.25 16.04
N ILE A 453 -13.48 3.29 16.14
CA ILE A 453 -13.06 4.63 16.56
C ILE A 453 -12.51 4.60 17.99
N GLU A 454 -13.19 3.91 18.92
CA GLU A 454 -12.70 3.74 20.30
C GLU A 454 -11.36 3.03 20.37
N ASN A 455 -11.15 1.96 19.58
CA ASN A 455 -9.89 1.23 19.55
C ASN A 455 -8.76 2.09 18.98
N VAL A 456 -9.02 2.81 17.89
CA VAL A 456 -8.06 3.80 17.36
C VAL A 456 -7.74 4.85 18.41
N LYS A 457 -8.75 5.40 19.08
CA LYS A 457 -8.55 6.42 20.09
C LYS A 457 -7.72 5.91 21.27
N ALA A 458 -8.02 4.73 21.79
CA ALA A 458 -7.25 4.11 22.86
C ALA A 458 -5.77 3.98 22.48
N LYS A 459 -5.48 3.43 21.29
CA LYS A 459 -4.10 3.32 20.79
C LYS A 459 -3.41 4.68 20.66
N LEU A 460 -4.12 5.69 20.18
CA LEU A 460 -3.57 7.04 20.01
C LEU A 460 -3.33 7.74 21.35
N GLU A 461 -4.19 7.53 22.35
CA GLU A 461 -3.98 8.10 23.69
C GLU A 461 -2.78 7.47 24.42
N ASP A 462 -2.44 6.21 24.12
CA ASP A 462 -1.22 5.56 24.63
C ASP A 462 0.05 6.11 23.98
N ILE A 463 -0.03 6.59 22.73
CA ILE A 463 1.13 7.02 21.93
C ILE A 463 1.35 8.54 21.99
N CYS A 464 0.28 9.30 21.80
CA CYS A 464 0.29 10.76 21.68
C CYS A 464 -0.92 11.35 22.43
N LYS A 465 -0.92 11.12 23.74
CA LYS A 465 -1.99 11.51 24.67
C LYS A 465 -2.48 12.94 24.46
N GLY A 466 -3.79 13.11 24.29
CA GLY A 466 -4.44 14.41 24.17
C GLY A 466 -4.12 15.19 22.89
N VAL A 467 -3.51 14.56 21.88
CA VAL A 467 -3.13 15.24 20.63
C VAL A 467 -4.21 15.13 19.55
N VAL A 468 -4.75 13.93 19.32
CA VAL A 468 -5.61 13.63 18.16
C VAL A 468 -7.09 13.71 18.53
N SER A 469 -7.87 14.49 17.78
CA SER A 469 -9.33 14.57 17.97
C SER A 469 -10.06 13.31 17.47
N CYS A 470 -11.18 12.99 18.11
CA CYS A 470 -12.09 11.96 17.61
C CYS A 470 -12.65 12.31 16.24
N ALA A 471 -12.89 13.60 15.97
CA ALA A 471 -13.34 14.12 14.68
C ALA A 471 -12.39 13.75 13.53
N ASP A 472 -11.07 13.92 13.73
CA ASP A 472 -10.09 13.52 12.71
C ASP A 472 -9.99 12.00 12.56
N ILE A 473 -10.13 11.23 13.65
CA ILE A 473 -10.17 9.76 13.57
C ILE A 473 -11.34 9.29 12.69
N VAL A 474 -12.53 9.86 12.86
CA VAL A 474 -13.71 9.53 12.03
C VAL A 474 -13.46 9.85 10.55
N ALA A 475 -12.88 11.01 10.25
CA ALA A 475 -12.58 11.42 8.89
C ALA A 475 -11.55 10.52 8.20
N PHE A 476 -10.44 10.19 8.90
CA PHE A 476 -9.44 9.25 8.40
C PHE A 476 -10.05 7.84 8.20
N ALA A 477 -10.86 7.37 9.15
CA ALA A 477 -11.45 6.04 9.08
C ALA A 477 -12.42 5.88 7.89
N ALA A 478 -13.17 6.94 7.56
CA ALA A 478 -14.01 6.97 6.37
C ALA A 478 -13.19 6.93 5.07
N ARG A 479 -12.07 7.68 5.00
CA ARG A 479 -11.14 7.64 3.85
C ARG A 479 -10.59 6.24 3.64
N ASP A 480 -10.07 5.63 4.70
CA ASP A 480 -9.48 4.29 4.65
C ASP A 480 -10.52 3.23 4.27
N SER A 481 -11.77 3.40 4.68
CA SER A 481 -12.90 2.54 4.31
C SER A 481 -13.26 2.62 2.81
N ILE A 482 -13.19 3.81 2.22
CA ILE A 482 -13.37 3.99 0.78
C ILE A 482 -12.21 3.37 0.00
N GLU A 483 -10.98 3.58 0.44
CA GLU A 483 -9.79 3.03 -0.21
C GLU A 483 -9.77 1.49 -0.18
N ILE A 484 -10.01 0.89 1.00
CA ILE A 484 -9.95 -0.57 1.16
C ILE A 484 -11.03 -1.32 0.38
N THR A 485 -12.16 -0.66 0.10
CA THR A 485 -13.23 -1.20 -0.75
C THR A 485 -13.02 -0.91 -2.23
N GLY A 486 -11.86 -0.36 -2.64
CA GLY A 486 -11.48 -0.17 -4.05
C GLY A 486 -11.83 1.21 -4.64
N GLY A 487 -12.21 2.16 -3.79
CA GLY A 487 -12.38 3.57 -4.14
C GLY A 487 -11.05 4.31 -4.29
N LEU A 488 -11.12 5.56 -4.73
CA LEU A 488 -9.93 6.42 -4.80
C LEU A 488 -9.58 6.92 -3.39
N GLY A 489 -8.38 6.62 -2.90
CA GLY A 489 -7.85 7.24 -1.69
C GLY A 489 -7.65 8.74 -1.88
N TYR A 490 -7.79 9.51 -0.82
CA TYR A 490 -7.64 10.97 -0.83
C TYR A 490 -6.95 11.47 0.43
N ASP A 491 -6.33 12.64 0.33
CA ASP A 491 -5.74 13.32 1.47
C ASP A 491 -6.85 13.95 2.33
N VAL A 492 -6.73 13.81 3.65
CA VAL A 492 -7.70 14.37 4.61
C VAL A 492 -7.07 15.58 5.30
N PRO A 493 -7.53 16.81 5.00
CA PRO A 493 -7.21 17.97 5.82
C PRO A 493 -7.71 17.72 7.25
N SER A 494 -6.80 17.79 8.23
CA SER A 494 -7.02 17.47 9.64
C SER A 494 -6.63 18.63 10.55
N GLY A 495 -6.92 18.50 11.85
CA GLY A 495 -6.84 19.58 12.84
C GLY A 495 -8.20 19.97 13.41
N ARG A 496 -9.20 19.09 13.29
CA ARG A 496 -10.53 19.30 13.89
C ARG A 496 -10.45 19.23 15.41
N ARG A 497 -11.40 19.88 16.07
CA ARG A 497 -11.68 19.76 17.51
C ARG A 497 -13.01 19.04 17.69
N ASP A 498 -13.11 18.35 18.82
CA ASP A 498 -14.29 17.60 19.21
C ASP A 498 -15.37 18.55 19.77
N GLY A 499 -16.60 18.35 19.31
CA GLY A 499 -17.79 19.04 19.77
C GLY A 499 -18.19 18.62 21.19
N LYS A 500 -18.92 19.51 21.86
CA LYS A 500 -19.40 19.33 23.24
C LYS A 500 -20.93 19.17 23.35
N ILE A 501 -21.62 19.15 22.22
CA ILE A 501 -23.09 19.14 22.19
C ILE A 501 -23.52 18.03 21.23
N SER A 502 -24.33 17.09 21.71
CA SER A 502 -24.98 16.08 20.87
C SER A 502 -26.43 15.93 21.27
N LEU A 503 -27.35 16.18 20.34
CA LEU A 503 -28.80 16.20 20.58
C LEU A 503 -29.52 15.34 19.53
N ALA A 504 -30.32 14.38 19.99
CA ALA A 504 -31.12 13.53 19.11
C ALA A 504 -32.10 14.33 18.23
N SER A 505 -32.61 15.46 18.73
CA SER A 505 -33.52 16.36 18.01
C SER A 505 -32.91 16.95 16.75
N ASP A 506 -31.60 17.19 16.74
CA ASP A 506 -30.90 17.84 15.63
C ASP A 506 -30.86 16.93 14.40
N THR A 507 -30.94 15.61 14.59
CA THR A 507 -30.91 14.65 13.48
C THR A 507 -32.13 14.75 12.57
N LEU A 508 -33.31 15.09 13.11
CA LEU A 508 -34.58 15.10 12.36
C LEU A 508 -34.63 16.20 11.30
N THR A 509 -33.95 17.31 11.53
CA THR A 509 -33.94 18.47 10.63
C THR A 509 -32.79 18.45 9.63
N ASN A 510 -31.76 17.64 9.90
CA ASN A 510 -30.47 17.72 9.21
C ASN A 510 -30.09 16.46 8.42
N LEU A 511 -30.67 15.30 8.74
CA LEU A 511 -30.39 14.06 7.99
C LEU A 511 -31.46 13.77 6.92
N PRO A 512 -31.05 13.38 5.70
CA PRO A 512 -31.99 12.93 4.69
C PRO A 512 -32.66 11.61 5.10
N THR A 513 -33.96 11.48 4.83
CA THR A 513 -34.67 10.21 5.07
C THR A 513 -34.73 9.36 3.80
N PRO A 514 -34.84 8.02 3.92
CA PRO A 514 -35.01 7.12 2.76
C PRO A 514 -36.25 7.41 1.89
N SER A 515 -37.19 8.18 2.40
CA SER A 515 -38.45 8.55 1.74
C SER A 515 -38.43 9.89 1.02
N PHE A 516 -37.34 10.66 1.10
CA PHE A 516 -37.28 11.99 0.47
C PHE A 516 -37.38 11.93 -1.05
N ASN A 517 -38.01 12.96 -1.63
CA ASN A 517 -37.97 13.22 -3.06
C ASN A 517 -36.73 14.05 -3.46
N VAL A 518 -36.49 14.20 -4.76
CA VAL A 518 -35.30 14.89 -5.29
C VAL A 518 -35.20 16.37 -4.87
N ASP A 519 -36.33 17.06 -4.69
CA ASP A 519 -36.35 18.47 -4.26
C ASP A 519 -35.95 18.58 -2.78
N GLN A 520 -36.47 17.70 -1.93
CA GLN A 520 -36.10 17.61 -0.52
C GLN A 520 -34.62 17.26 -0.34
N LEU A 521 -34.10 16.32 -1.13
CA LEU A 521 -32.67 15.98 -1.16
C LEU A 521 -31.82 17.17 -1.60
N THR A 522 -32.24 17.86 -2.67
CA THR A 522 -31.52 19.04 -3.17
C THR A 522 -31.49 20.14 -2.11
N GLN A 523 -32.62 20.42 -1.46
CA GLN A 523 -32.74 21.46 -0.43
C GLN A 523 -31.88 21.15 0.80
N ILE A 524 -31.89 19.91 1.30
CA ILE A 524 -31.14 19.57 2.52
C ILE A 524 -29.62 19.59 2.29
N PHE A 525 -29.15 19.16 1.12
CA PHE A 525 -27.73 19.28 0.73
C PHE A 525 -27.32 20.73 0.46
N ALA A 526 -28.19 21.53 -0.18
CA ALA A 526 -27.93 22.94 -0.44
C ALA A 526 -27.79 23.75 0.87
N LYS A 527 -28.54 23.41 1.93
CA LYS A 527 -28.35 24.01 3.26
C LYS A 527 -26.96 23.80 3.85
N LYS A 528 -26.24 22.77 3.39
CA LYS A 528 -24.85 22.46 3.74
C LYS A 528 -23.85 22.90 2.67
N GLY A 529 -24.27 23.73 1.71
CA GLY A 529 -23.39 24.27 0.66
C GLY A 529 -23.02 23.27 -0.43
N PHE A 530 -23.76 22.16 -0.57
CA PHE A 530 -23.56 21.21 -1.67
C PHE A 530 -24.45 21.53 -2.86
N THR A 531 -23.86 21.36 -4.04
CA THR A 531 -24.58 21.38 -5.32
C THR A 531 -25.39 20.10 -5.49
N GLN A 532 -26.38 20.15 -6.39
CA GLN A 532 -27.17 18.97 -6.75
C GLN A 532 -26.28 17.85 -7.33
N GLU A 533 -25.23 18.19 -8.07
CA GLU A 533 -24.29 17.22 -8.62
C GLU A 533 -23.47 16.53 -7.52
N GLU A 534 -23.01 17.26 -6.51
CA GLU A 534 -22.30 16.66 -5.38
C GLU A 534 -23.23 15.77 -4.55
N MET A 535 -24.51 16.14 -4.39
CA MET A 535 -25.52 15.28 -3.77
C MET A 535 -25.69 13.95 -4.53
N VAL A 536 -25.84 13.99 -5.86
CA VAL A 536 -25.93 12.78 -6.69
C VAL A 536 -24.63 11.97 -6.64
N THR A 537 -23.48 12.63 -6.57
CA THR A 537 -22.17 11.99 -6.45
C THR A 537 -22.04 11.26 -5.11
N LEU A 538 -22.34 11.92 -3.99
CA LEU A 538 -22.28 11.33 -2.64
C LEU A 538 -23.29 10.21 -2.43
N SER A 539 -24.44 10.25 -3.11
CA SER A 539 -25.40 9.14 -3.12
C SER A 539 -24.79 7.83 -3.62
N GLY A 540 -23.69 7.90 -4.40
CA GLY A 540 -22.91 6.74 -4.83
C GLY A 540 -22.31 5.93 -3.67
N ALA A 541 -22.22 6.47 -2.45
CA ALA A 541 -21.79 5.73 -1.27
C ALA A 541 -22.69 4.51 -0.98
N HIS A 542 -23.94 4.51 -1.45
CA HIS A 542 -24.85 3.36 -1.37
C HIS A 542 -24.38 2.13 -2.16
N THR A 543 -23.30 2.23 -2.94
CA THR A 543 -22.66 1.08 -3.61
C THR A 543 -22.05 0.08 -2.62
N ILE A 544 -21.70 0.49 -1.39
CA ILE A 544 -21.21 -0.40 -0.34
C ILE A 544 -22.20 -0.50 0.83
N GLY A 545 -22.26 -1.68 1.43
CA GLY A 545 -23.02 -1.92 2.66
C GLY A 545 -24.44 -2.40 2.46
N ARG A 546 -25.21 -2.33 3.56
CA ARG A 546 -26.54 -2.97 3.68
C ARG A 546 -27.50 -2.03 4.40
N SER A 547 -28.79 -2.20 4.13
CA SER A 547 -29.86 -1.47 4.79
C SER A 547 -30.87 -2.41 5.43
N HIS A 548 -31.43 -1.98 6.56
CA HIS A 548 -32.53 -2.68 7.22
C HIS A 548 -33.80 -2.59 6.37
N CYS A 549 -34.58 -3.68 6.34
CA CYS A 549 -35.86 -3.74 5.62
C CYS A 549 -36.83 -2.64 6.06
N THR A 550 -36.78 -2.23 7.34
CA THR A 550 -37.61 -1.16 7.91
C THR A 550 -37.47 0.17 7.18
N SER A 551 -36.30 0.45 6.61
CA SER A 551 -35.99 1.69 5.90
C SER A 551 -36.71 1.83 4.55
N PHE A 552 -37.14 0.73 3.93
CA PHE A 552 -37.75 0.74 2.58
C PHE A 552 -39.00 -0.12 2.44
N ARG A 553 -39.45 -0.84 3.48
CA ARG A 553 -40.63 -1.74 3.42
C ARG A 553 -41.90 -1.08 2.88
N ASN A 554 -42.08 0.23 3.09
CA ASN A 554 -43.23 0.96 2.56
C ASN A 554 -43.26 0.86 1.03
N ARG A 555 -42.12 0.87 0.34
CA ARG A 555 -42.05 0.68 -1.12
C ARG A 555 -42.49 -0.71 -1.58
N LEU A 556 -42.44 -1.72 -0.71
CA LEU A 556 -42.83 -3.09 -1.06
C LEU A 556 -44.31 -3.38 -0.82
N TYR A 557 -44.88 -2.83 0.27
CA TYR A 557 -46.18 -3.27 0.80
C TYR A 557 -47.19 -2.15 1.10
N ASN A 558 -46.75 -0.90 1.23
CA ASN A 558 -47.63 0.22 1.55
C ASN A 558 -47.07 1.52 0.96
N PHE A 559 -46.97 1.58 -0.36
CA PHE A 559 -46.31 2.69 -1.04
C PHE A 559 -47.09 4.00 -0.89
N ASN A 560 -48.41 3.93 -1.07
CA ASN A 560 -49.33 5.00 -0.70
C ASN A 560 -50.74 4.42 -0.44
N GLY A 561 -51.68 5.27 -0.03
CA GLY A 561 -53.06 4.87 0.32
C GLY A 561 -53.87 4.20 -0.81
N THR A 562 -53.33 4.09 -2.03
CA THR A 562 -53.98 3.45 -3.19
C THR A 562 -53.11 2.37 -3.87
N LYS A 563 -51.81 2.27 -3.54
CA LYS A 563 -50.85 1.37 -4.19
C LYS A 563 -50.08 0.58 -3.14
N GLY A 564 -50.14 -0.76 -3.24
CA GLY A 564 -49.39 -1.65 -2.36
C GLY A 564 -47.88 -1.62 -2.60
N GLN A 565 -47.43 -1.65 -3.86
CA GLN A 565 -46.01 -1.57 -4.21
C GLN A 565 -45.72 -0.27 -4.96
N ASP A 566 -44.51 0.26 -4.77
CA ASP A 566 -43.97 1.37 -5.55
C ASP A 566 -43.96 1.03 -7.05
N PRO A 567 -44.71 1.75 -7.89
CA PRO A 567 -44.79 1.47 -9.32
C PRO A 567 -43.49 1.80 -10.06
N SER A 568 -42.60 2.61 -9.48
CA SER A 568 -41.28 2.90 -10.04
C SER A 568 -40.23 1.83 -9.76
N LEU A 569 -40.53 0.85 -8.89
CA LEU A 569 -39.59 -0.22 -8.52
C LEU A 569 -39.72 -1.40 -9.49
N ASP A 570 -38.62 -1.82 -10.10
CA ASP A 570 -38.54 -2.98 -10.99
C ASP A 570 -39.23 -4.21 -10.37
N PHE A 571 -40.14 -4.82 -11.12
CA PHE A 571 -41.02 -5.86 -10.60
C PHE A 571 -40.26 -7.10 -10.12
N ILE A 572 -39.23 -7.52 -10.85
CA ILE A 572 -38.41 -8.67 -10.50
C ILE A 572 -37.58 -8.37 -9.25
N TYR A 573 -36.97 -7.18 -9.20
CA TYR A 573 -36.22 -6.75 -8.02
C TYR A 573 -37.11 -6.60 -6.79
N ALA A 574 -38.31 -6.03 -6.91
CA ALA A 574 -39.28 -5.96 -5.83
C ALA A 574 -39.68 -7.35 -5.33
N SER A 575 -39.90 -8.31 -6.22
CA SER A 575 -40.19 -9.70 -5.84
C SER A 575 -39.02 -10.34 -5.10
N TRP A 576 -37.77 -10.05 -5.50
CA TRP A 576 -36.59 -10.51 -4.78
C TRP A 576 -36.49 -9.88 -3.39
N LEU A 577 -36.69 -8.57 -3.26
CA LEU A 577 -36.71 -7.87 -1.97
C LEU A 577 -37.82 -8.38 -1.06
N LYS A 578 -39.02 -8.69 -1.57
CA LYS A 578 -40.12 -9.27 -0.77
C LYS A 578 -39.78 -10.63 -0.16
N ARG A 579 -38.93 -11.43 -0.82
CA ARG A 579 -38.43 -12.69 -0.24
C ARG A 579 -37.45 -12.46 0.91
N LEU A 580 -36.60 -11.43 0.81
CA LEU A 580 -35.63 -11.08 1.84
C LEU A 580 -36.24 -10.27 3.00
N CYS A 581 -37.31 -9.53 2.71
CA CYS A 581 -38.07 -8.71 3.64
C CYS A 581 -39.56 -9.09 3.62
N PRO A 582 -39.96 -10.28 4.13
CA PRO A 582 -41.35 -10.73 4.06
C PRO A 582 -42.33 -9.83 4.82
N GLN A 583 -43.54 -9.67 4.29
CA GLN A 583 -44.60 -8.91 4.95
C GLN A 583 -44.95 -9.57 6.30
N GLY A 584 -45.08 -8.76 7.36
CA GLY A 584 -45.42 -9.23 8.70
C GLY A 584 -44.24 -9.77 9.51
N ASN A 585 -43.04 -9.91 8.92
CA ASN A 585 -41.85 -10.25 9.69
C ASN A 585 -41.45 -9.05 10.59
N THR A 586 -41.33 -9.30 11.89
CA THR A 586 -41.03 -8.30 12.92
C THR A 586 -39.57 -8.24 13.32
N ASN A 587 -38.70 -9.08 12.75
CA ASN A 587 -37.26 -9.07 13.05
C ASN A 587 -36.63 -7.74 12.58
N PRO A 588 -36.20 -6.86 13.51
CA PRO A 588 -35.67 -5.55 13.15
C PRO A 588 -34.28 -5.61 12.51
N ASN A 589 -33.61 -6.78 12.54
CA ASN A 589 -32.25 -6.96 12.04
C ASN A 589 -32.18 -7.52 10.61
N LEU A 590 -33.31 -7.65 9.91
CA LEU A 590 -33.30 -8.08 8.51
C LEU A 590 -32.67 -6.99 7.63
N VAL A 591 -31.57 -7.36 6.98
CA VAL A 591 -30.76 -6.45 6.17
C VAL A 591 -30.53 -6.98 4.76
N VAL A 592 -30.65 -6.11 3.77
CA VAL A 592 -30.34 -6.40 2.36
C VAL A 592 -29.17 -5.53 1.87
N PRO A 593 -28.34 -6.01 0.94
CA PRO A 593 -27.35 -5.17 0.29
C PRO A 593 -28.00 -4.00 -0.45
N MET A 594 -27.38 -2.81 -0.40
CA MET A 594 -27.85 -1.62 -1.11
C MET A 594 -27.50 -1.68 -2.60
N ASP A 595 -26.36 -2.30 -2.92
CA ASP A 595 -26.01 -2.78 -4.25
C ASP A 595 -25.87 -4.31 -4.25
N PRO A 596 -26.81 -5.08 -4.81
CA PRO A 596 -26.74 -6.54 -4.79
C PRO A 596 -25.62 -7.12 -5.67
N SER A 597 -25.05 -6.34 -6.60
CA SER A 597 -24.05 -6.84 -7.55
C SER A 597 -22.63 -6.80 -6.97
N SER A 598 -22.32 -5.79 -6.17
CA SER A 598 -20.97 -5.54 -5.63
C SER A 598 -20.97 -4.86 -4.25
N PRO A 599 -21.68 -5.40 -3.24
CA PRO A 599 -21.93 -4.68 -1.97
C PRO A 599 -20.72 -4.39 -1.08
N GLY A 600 -19.55 -4.91 -1.44
CA GLY A 600 -18.28 -4.67 -0.74
C GLY A 600 -17.29 -3.83 -1.55
N SER A 601 -17.71 -3.30 -2.71
CA SER A 601 -16.81 -2.58 -3.63
C SER A 601 -17.30 -1.16 -3.90
N THR A 602 -16.41 -0.19 -3.75
CA THR A 602 -16.66 1.20 -4.12
C THR A 602 -16.53 1.36 -5.64
N ASP A 603 -17.68 1.25 -6.31
CA ASP A 603 -17.82 1.34 -7.76
C ASP A 603 -19.10 2.11 -8.16
N THR A 604 -19.51 2.01 -9.42
CA THR A 604 -20.68 2.72 -9.97
C THR A 604 -21.93 1.86 -10.09
N GLY A 605 -21.94 0.67 -9.48
CA GLY A 605 -23.05 -0.29 -9.52
C GLY A 605 -24.34 0.28 -8.95
N TYR A 606 -24.25 1.13 -7.92
CA TYR A 606 -25.37 1.96 -7.44
C TYR A 606 -26.12 2.67 -8.58
N TYR A 607 -25.41 3.36 -9.47
CA TYR A 607 -26.02 4.09 -10.59
C TYR A 607 -26.58 3.15 -11.66
N VAL A 608 -25.98 1.97 -11.85
CA VAL A 608 -26.53 0.91 -12.72
C VAL A 608 -27.90 0.47 -12.19
N ASN A 609 -28.02 0.26 -10.88
CA ASN A 609 -29.27 -0.14 -10.24
C ASN A 609 -30.34 0.96 -10.35
N VAL A 610 -30.00 2.22 -10.07
CA VAL A 610 -30.95 3.35 -10.18
C VAL A 610 -31.51 3.49 -11.60
N LEU A 611 -30.66 3.38 -12.64
CA LEU A 611 -31.09 3.41 -14.05
C LEU A 611 -31.99 2.22 -14.43
N ALA A 612 -31.80 1.08 -13.77
CA ALA A 612 -32.61 -0.12 -13.98
C ALA A 612 -33.91 -0.12 -13.16
N ASN A 613 -34.28 1.00 -12.53
CA ASN A 613 -35.41 1.10 -11.59
C ASN A 613 -35.25 0.20 -10.35
N ARG A 614 -34.00 -0.03 -9.93
CA ARG A 614 -33.59 -0.87 -8.80
C ARG A 614 -32.93 -0.08 -7.67
N GLY A 615 -33.13 1.23 -7.59
CA GLY A 615 -32.76 1.99 -6.39
C GLY A 615 -33.47 1.42 -5.17
N LEU A 616 -32.77 1.23 -4.04
CA LEU A 616 -33.36 0.55 -2.87
C LEU A 616 -34.31 1.48 -2.12
N PHE A 617 -33.92 2.73 -1.91
CA PHE A 617 -34.73 3.74 -1.26
C PHE A 617 -35.54 4.58 -2.24
N THR A 618 -36.59 5.24 -1.75
CA THR A 618 -37.32 6.23 -2.56
C THR A 618 -36.40 7.39 -2.92
N SER A 619 -35.53 7.79 -1.98
CA SER A 619 -34.48 8.80 -2.18
C SER A 619 -33.46 8.43 -3.24
N ASP A 620 -33.26 7.14 -3.53
CA ASP A 620 -32.38 6.71 -4.63
C ASP A 620 -33.13 6.80 -5.96
N GLN A 621 -34.34 6.23 -6.01
CA GLN A 621 -35.09 6.11 -7.26
C GLN A 621 -35.63 7.46 -7.75
N THR A 622 -35.87 8.41 -6.83
CA THR A 622 -36.30 9.77 -7.19
C THR A 622 -35.26 10.52 -8.01
N LEU A 623 -33.98 10.11 -8.04
CA LEU A 623 -32.97 10.73 -8.90
C LEU A 623 -33.31 10.63 -10.39
N MET A 624 -34.20 9.72 -10.77
CA MET A 624 -34.69 9.55 -12.14
C MET A 624 -35.92 10.41 -12.47
N THR A 625 -36.52 11.11 -11.50
CA THR A 625 -37.75 11.91 -11.73
C THR A 625 -37.46 13.31 -12.26
N ASN A 626 -36.19 13.76 -12.24
CA ASN A 626 -35.74 15.03 -12.78
C ASN A 626 -34.67 14.78 -13.86
N THR A 627 -34.80 15.44 -15.02
CA THR A 627 -33.90 15.24 -16.17
C THR A 627 -32.43 15.57 -15.85
N ALA A 628 -32.17 16.59 -15.03
CA ALA A 628 -30.81 16.98 -14.66
C ALA A 628 -30.12 15.91 -13.80
N THR A 629 -30.79 15.42 -12.75
CA THR A 629 -30.25 14.35 -11.89
C THR A 629 -30.16 13.02 -12.63
N ALA A 630 -31.11 12.70 -13.52
CA ALA A 630 -31.04 11.52 -14.37
C ALA A 630 -29.81 11.54 -15.31
N ASN A 631 -29.47 12.72 -15.86
CA ASN A 631 -28.26 12.90 -16.65
C ASN A 631 -26.98 12.72 -15.82
N GLN A 632 -26.96 13.21 -14.58
CA GLN A 632 -25.83 13.02 -13.64
C GLN A 632 -25.65 11.54 -13.28
N VAL A 633 -26.75 10.82 -12.98
CA VAL A 633 -26.73 9.36 -12.72
C VAL A 633 -26.14 8.61 -13.92
N ASN A 634 -26.59 8.94 -15.14
CA ASN A 634 -26.05 8.32 -16.36
C ASN A 634 -24.57 8.68 -16.60
N GLN A 635 -24.14 9.89 -16.28
CA GLN A 635 -22.73 10.29 -16.39
C GLN A 635 -21.86 9.49 -15.41
N SER A 636 -22.27 9.36 -14.15
CA SER A 636 -21.55 8.59 -13.12
C SER A 636 -21.42 7.13 -13.53
N LYS A 637 -22.51 6.51 -14.02
CA LYS A 637 -22.49 5.14 -14.57
C LYS A 637 -21.50 4.97 -15.73
N ARG A 638 -21.46 5.91 -16.68
CA ARG A 638 -20.62 5.83 -17.88
C ARG A 638 -19.13 6.11 -17.61
N ASN A 639 -18.81 6.89 -16.59
CA ASN A 639 -17.44 7.33 -16.31
C ASN A 639 -16.99 7.01 -14.87
N PRO A 640 -16.70 5.74 -14.54
CA PRO A 640 -16.33 5.33 -13.18
C PRO A 640 -15.11 6.07 -12.61
N LEU A 641 -14.10 6.36 -13.43
CA LEU A 641 -12.91 7.10 -13.00
C LEU A 641 -13.23 8.55 -12.63
N LEU A 642 -14.08 9.21 -13.44
CA LEU A 642 -14.52 10.57 -13.15
C LEU A 642 -15.38 10.61 -11.90
N TRP A 643 -16.30 9.65 -11.75
CA TRP A 643 -17.10 9.53 -10.54
C TRP A 643 -16.23 9.36 -9.29
N ARG A 644 -15.23 8.45 -9.31
CA ARG A 644 -14.31 8.26 -8.17
C ARG A 644 -13.59 9.54 -7.77
N SER A 645 -13.13 10.33 -8.74
CA SER A 645 -12.49 11.62 -8.49
C SER A 645 -13.46 12.64 -7.88
N LYS A 646 -14.66 12.79 -8.46
CA LYS A 646 -15.71 13.67 -7.92
C LYS A 646 -16.17 13.23 -6.53
N PHE A 647 -16.29 11.93 -6.29
CA PHE A 647 -16.67 11.36 -5.00
C PHE A 647 -15.63 11.67 -3.93
N ALA A 648 -14.34 11.44 -4.22
CA ALA A 648 -13.26 11.80 -3.31
C ALA A 648 -13.26 13.31 -2.99
N ALA A 649 -13.43 14.17 -4.00
CA ALA A 649 -13.52 15.62 -3.79
C ALA A 649 -14.74 16.01 -2.93
N ALA A 650 -15.90 15.40 -3.16
CA ALA A 650 -17.10 15.64 -2.37
C ALA A 650 -16.96 15.14 -0.92
N MET A 651 -16.28 14.01 -0.69
CA MET A 651 -15.95 13.52 0.66
C MET A 651 -14.99 14.47 1.40
N VAL A 652 -13.98 15.01 0.71
CA VAL A 652 -13.08 16.02 1.29
C VAL A 652 -13.85 17.28 1.66
N LYS A 653 -14.75 17.76 0.79
CA LYS A 653 -15.62 18.91 1.07
C LYS A 653 -16.56 18.64 2.25
N MET A 654 -17.17 17.45 2.29
CA MET A 654 -18.02 17.01 3.41
C MET A 654 -17.25 17.02 4.72
N GLY A 655 -16.02 16.51 4.75
CA GLY A 655 -15.19 16.53 5.95
C GLY A 655 -14.88 17.94 6.48
N GLN A 656 -15.14 19.00 5.72
CA GLN A 656 -14.87 20.40 6.12
C GLN A 656 -16.13 21.15 6.59
N LEU A 657 -17.28 20.47 6.67
CA LEU A 657 -18.54 21.09 7.12
C LEU A 657 -18.48 21.48 8.59
N ASP A 658 -18.75 22.76 8.86
CA ASP A 658 -18.97 23.34 10.18
C ASP A 658 -17.93 22.87 11.23
N VAL A 659 -16.67 22.69 10.80
CA VAL A 659 -15.61 22.13 11.65
C VAL A 659 -15.21 23.08 12.77
N LEU A 660 -14.92 22.50 13.94
CA LEU A 660 -14.33 23.23 15.05
C LEU A 660 -12.81 23.17 14.96
N THR A 661 -12.11 24.30 15.16
CA THR A 661 -10.64 24.37 15.10
C THR A 661 -10.09 25.28 16.19
N GLY A 662 -8.76 25.24 16.41
CA GLY A 662 -8.09 26.09 17.39
C GLY A 662 -8.56 25.82 18.81
N ASN A 663 -9.11 26.85 19.46
CA ASN A 663 -9.63 26.79 20.84
C ASN A 663 -11.15 26.59 20.91
N VAL A 664 -11.81 26.40 19.78
CA VAL A 664 -13.26 26.13 19.71
C VAL A 664 -13.42 24.60 19.73
N GLY A 665 -14.00 24.05 20.80
CA GLY A 665 -14.09 22.60 21.03
C GLY A 665 -13.01 22.06 21.98
N GLU A 666 -12.76 20.76 21.94
CA GLU A 666 -11.73 20.11 22.77
C GLU A 666 -11.03 18.93 22.06
N ILE A 667 -10.08 18.29 22.73
CA ILE A 667 -9.59 16.95 22.35
C ILE A 667 -10.06 15.99 23.43
N ARG A 668 -11.06 15.17 23.15
CA ARG A 668 -11.59 14.21 24.13
C ARG A 668 -10.60 13.09 24.31
N SER A 669 -10.33 12.68 25.54
CA SER A 669 -9.51 11.48 25.82
C SER A 669 -10.28 10.18 25.56
N ASN A 670 -11.60 10.24 25.67
CA ASN A 670 -12.54 9.17 25.35
C ASN A 670 -13.61 9.73 24.42
N CYS A 671 -13.79 9.13 23.25
CA CYS A 671 -14.69 9.67 22.23
C CYS A 671 -16.18 9.56 22.58
N ARG A 672 -16.53 9.00 23.74
CA ARG A 672 -17.91 8.86 24.21
C ARG A 672 -18.34 9.95 25.18
N VAL A 673 -17.40 10.67 25.79
CA VAL A 673 -17.70 11.62 26.87
C VAL A 673 -16.93 12.92 26.71
N ILE A 674 -17.56 14.03 27.08
CA ILE A 674 -16.95 15.36 27.13
C ILE A 674 -15.94 15.38 28.28
N ASN A 675 -14.79 16.05 28.13
CA ASN A 675 -13.85 16.14 29.26
C ASN A 675 -14.43 17.07 30.36
N ASN A 676 -14.07 16.80 31.62
CA ASN A 676 -14.47 17.60 32.78
C ASN A 676 -13.63 18.86 32.96
#